data_AF-A0A518K7W6-F1
#
_entry.id   AF-A0A518K7W6-F1
#
_cell.length_a   1.000
_cell.length_b   1.000
_cell.length_c   1.000
_cell.angle_alpha   90.00
_cell.angle_beta   90.00
_cell.angle_gamma   90.00
#
_symmetry.space_group_name_H-M   'P 1'
#
loop_
_entity.id
_entity.type
_entity.pdbx_description
1 polymer ?
#
loop_
_entity_poly.entity_id
_entity_poly.type
_entity_poly.pdbx_seq_one_letter_code
_entity_poly.pdbx_strand_id
1 'polypeptide(L)'
;MCFLKRTNARPTSATRYACAIALLALVTPAALGVDPLSNKRGFADVGASYNYLQATNAGWYYGWRPDQPPGAGGYDGEFVPMIFGAYQANQFEIDRILGYDDVEYVLGFNEPERPDQANITVDTAINAWRTLSNGFQGTDIKLISPGVADTGGADGGQAWLADFMGRVNAEGLKMDGVAFHWYGASTPNDPIGAANSFISRVDSYHNQYGLPVWITEFGIIDWGGNYTPEQMRAANATFLENVIPRLESRSYVERYAFYQWNSATTLIEGNPLNPTNVGAEYVGAIKPGETYQLAGADFGDRVAYLSGGELTHSGSAAATLDHVNALSGASRLTGAGDWGVSPGGWVRVQPGATLYKDGANRVVIDSSDTTNNGKIVVADGELVFRSGPRLTGSGSIQVNEGGVLRFDGEVRGGPGRFSHPIELNGGSIAAPSINTVSPFGAAVLSGEGVVEGGLTAAAGATIRVGGVGVAKPAWATIDNFESYSAGKLNAGATGGVWTGVFDGTANAEVVSAAGNESLQFYGTGSAWRGAQASLASSFDSGDYSLPDGGAGTYFFRVQRQGTQTIDGVFGLTDAAAIGTDAPWSELAITLSLFQGTGAGDATALRAFDGDGGGDVVIANGVAADEWLNVWLVVDNESKTYQVATSTGGDDGQLAPNTFSFGRQPALGASLDTFAGAEFRSGSNPGAASVRIDDLVFLAGENLLNPLAATAPPVIAEAAVLQVEGDYFGLAESALEIDLFDPVNSDKLIVSGVLNAGGELRVSLDPEAPAPQDGDAFDILDFASSAGQFAELDLPVLGGSLGWDTSQLYTNGVLGVVTLLPGDYNDDGVVDAADYTVWRDSFGEAPGSLPNDTDGGVIGQAQYATWAANYGSEREAAAAIPEPSGLVLLVAAAIGLTARRAA
;
A
#
# COMPACT_ATOMS: atom_id res chain seq x y z
N MET A 1 38.66 -10.35 19.36
CA MET A 1 39.81 -10.67 20.23
C MET A 1 39.30 -11.39 21.49
N CYS A 2 39.29 -12.72 21.51
CA CYS A 2 39.24 -13.53 22.74
C CYS A 2 39.61 -15.00 22.41
N PHE A 3 40.40 -15.61 23.29
CA PHE A 3 41.27 -16.78 23.06
C PHE A 3 40.55 -18.15 23.06
N LEU A 4 40.85 -19.00 22.07
CA LEU A 4 40.61 -20.45 22.12
C LEU A 4 41.78 -21.20 22.79
N LYS A 5 41.48 -22.01 23.81
CA LYS A 5 42.40 -23.01 24.38
C LYS A 5 42.23 -24.35 23.67
N ARG A 6 43.34 -24.88 23.15
CA ARG A 6 43.49 -26.23 22.60
C ARG A 6 43.48 -27.29 23.70
N THR A 7 42.82 -28.42 23.46
CA THR A 7 43.20 -29.71 24.06
C THR A 7 43.25 -30.80 22.99
N ASN A 8 44.41 -31.47 22.93
CA ASN A 8 44.73 -32.59 22.04
C ASN A 8 44.21 -33.91 22.62
N ALA A 9 43.47 -34.68 21.81
CA ALA A 9 43.42 -36.14 21.92
C ALA A 9 43.08 -36.78 20.56
N ARG A 10 43.94 -37.71 20.10
CA ARG A 10 43.71 -38.77 19.10
C ARG A 10 44.12 -40.09 19.80
N PRO A 11 43.68 -41.31 19.42
CA PRO A 11 43.35 -41.83 18.07
C PRO A 11 42.04 -42.71 18.10
N THR A 12 41.50 -43.37 17.07
CA THR A 12 42.04 -44.36 16.10
C THR A 12 41.07 -44.57 14.93
N SER A 13 41.63 -45.01 13.80
CA SER A 13 40.97 -45.34 12.54
C SER A 13 40.12 -46.62 12.58
N ALA A 14 38.84 -46.50 12.22
CA ALA A 14 38.12 -47.54 11.49
C ALA A 14 37.00 -46.90 10.66
N THR A 15 36.92 -47.30 9.40
CA THR A 15 35.85 -47.04 8.42
C THR A 15 35.94 -45.72 7.65
N ARG A 16 36.67 -45.82 6.53
CA ARG A 16 36.55 -44.96 5.34
C ARG A 16 35.24 -45.28 4.60
N TYR A 17 34.76 -44.31 3.82
CA TYR A 17 33.59 -44.29 2.92
C TYR A 17 32.28 -43.74 3.51
N ALA A 18 32.15 -42.42 3.48
CA ALA A 18 30.91 -41.75 3.10
C ALA A 18 31.29 -40.39 2.48
N CYS A 19 30.70 -40.10 1.32
CA CYS A 19 30.99 -38.96 0.47
C CYS A 19 30.98 -37.63 1.23
N ALA A 20 31.97 -36.79 0.94
CA ALA A 20 31.83 -35.35 1.04
C ALA A 20 30.76 -34.91 0.02
N ILE A 21 29.50 -34.92 0.44
CA ILE A 21 28.49 -34.09 -0.21
C ILE A 21 28.81 -32.68 0.27
N ALA A 22 29.48 -31.92 -0.60
CA ALA A 22 29.58 -30.49 -0.46
C ALA A 22 28.15 -29.96 -0.25
N LEU A 23 27.93 -29.33 0.89
CA LEU A 23 26.75 -28.54 1.14
C LEU A 23 26.81 -27.37 0.15
N LEU A 24 26.32 -27.59 -1.07
CA LEU A 24 25.90 -26.51 -1.94
C LEU A 24 24.64 -25.98 -1.27
N ALA A 25 24.83 -25.08 -0.30
CA ALA A 25 23.77 -24.15 0.04
C ALA A 25 23.48 -23.43 -1.28
N LEU A 26 22.38 -23.82 -1.93
CA LEU A 26 21.66 -22.95 -2.83
C LEU A 26 21.21 -21.78 -1.96
N VAL A 27 22.13 -20.86 -1.70
CA VAL A 27 21.79 -19.47 -1.47
C VAL A 27 21.14 -19.10 -2.80
N THR A 28 19.81 -19.14 -2.82
CA THR A 28 19.07 -18.31 -3.76
C THR A 28 19.73 -16.94 -3.67
N PRO A 29 20.25 -16.37 -4.78
CA PRO A 29 20.67 -15.00 -4.70
C PRO A 29 19.40 -14.24 -4.28
N ALA A 30 19.40 -13.70 -3.06
CA ALA A 30 18.58 -12.54 -2.78
C ALA A 30 18.82 -11.63 -3.97
N ALA A 31 17.74 -11.24 -4.67
CA ALA A 31 17.83 -10.32 -5.77
C ALA A 31 18.73 -9.18 -5.29
N LEU A 32 19.93 -9.05 -5.87
CA LEU A 32 20.87 -8.01 -5.50
C LEU A 32 20.24 -6.72 -6.00
N GLY A 33 19.40 -6.12 -5.16
CA GLY A 33 18.78 -4.83 -5.41
C GLY A 33 19.86 -3.77 -5.61
N VAL A 34 19.52 -2.72 -6.34
CA VAL A 34 20.46 -1.63 -6.59
C VAL A 34 20.66 -0.86 -5.28
N ASP A 35 21.91 -0.71 -4.83
CA ASP A 35 22.23 0.05 -3.61
C ASP A 35 21.98 1.57 -3.85
N PRO A 36 21.07 2.22 -3.10
CA PRO A 36 20.88 3.67 -3.15
C PRO A 36 22.19 4.44 -2.90
N LEU A 37 23.09 3.88 -2.09
CA LEU A 37 24.36 4.49 -1.68
C LEU A 37 25.58 4.00 -2.48
N SER A 38 25.37 3.42 -3.67
CA SER A 38 26.45 2.89 -4.50
C SER A 38 27.55 3.92 -4.76
N ASN A 39 28.78 3.59 -4.31
CA ASN A 39 29.97 4.36 -4.67
C ASN A 39 30.43 4.12 -6.12
N LYS A 40 29.89 3.10 -6.81
CA LYS A 40 30.22 2.83 -8.22
C LYS A 40 29.50 3.80 -9.17
N ARG A 41 28.30 4.27 -8.78
CA ARG A 41 27.45 5.15 -9.59
C ARG A 41 28.06 6.54 -9.71
N GLY A 42 28.24 6.99 -10.95
CA GLY A 42 28.88 8.25 -11.28
C GLY A 42 28.02 9.21 -12.09
N PHE A 43 28.46 10.45 -12.19
CA PHE A 43 27.81 11.46 -13.03
C PHE A 43 28.83 12.17 -13.92
N ALA A 44 28.60 12.12 -15.24
CA ALA A 44 29.46 12.71 -16.25
C ALA A 44 28.81 13.98 -16.81
N ASP A 45 29.23 15.15 -16.33
CA ASP A 45 28.64 16.42 -16.76
C ASP A 45 29.61 17.62 -16.59
N VAL A 46 29.66 18.50 -17.60
CA VAL A 46 30.45 19.75 -17.54
C VAL A 46 29.83 20.78 -16.59
N GLY A 47 28.54 20.66 -16.35
CA GLY A 47 27.71 21.48 -15.47
C GLY A 47 27.27 20.75 -14.21
N ALA A 48 27.96 19.67 -13.81
CA ALA A 48 27.72 18.98 -12.56
C ALA A 48 27.62 20.00 -11.41
N SER A 49 26.46 20.01 -10.74
CA SER A 49 26.17 20.88 -9.61
C SER A 49 25.54 20.08 -8.49
N TYR A 50 25.57 20.62 -7.27
CA TYR A 50 25.01 19.98 -6.07
C TYR A 50 23.64 19.33 -6.34
N ASN A 51 22.70 20.07 -6.95
CA ASN A 51 21.34 19.57 -7.21
C ASN A 51 21.29 18.40 -8.20
N TYR A 52 22.14 18.40 -9.23
CA TYR A 52 22.20 17.29 -10.20
C TYR A 52 22.88 16.06 -9.59
N LEU A 53 23.92 16.27 -8.78
CA LEU A 53 24.64 15.20 -8.10
C LEU A 53 23.73 14.52 -7.05
N GLN A 54 23.03 15.30 -6.24
CA GLN A 54 22.00 14.82 -5.32
C GLN A 54 20.89 14.08 -6.07
N ALA A 55 20.33 14.68 -7.12
CA ALA A 55 19.23 14.06 -7.84
C ALA A 55 19.62 12.73 -8.49
N THR A 56 20.90 12.55 -8.87
CA THR A 56 21.41 11.31 -9.46
C THR A 56 21.94 10.30 -8.44
N ASN A 57 22.00 10.65 -7.15
CA ASN A 57 22.69 9.87 -6.11
C ASN A 57 24.11 9.48 -6.55
N ALA A 58 24.84 10.41 -7.17
CA ALA A 58 26.17 10.15 -7.67
C ALA A 58 27.14 9.95 -6.49
N GLY A 59 27.88 8.84 -6.45
CA GLY A 59 28.98 8.64 -5.49
C GLY A 59 30.28 9.30 -5.94
N TRP A 60 30.38 9.62 -7.24
CA TRP A 60 31.49 10.36 -7.84
C TRP A 60 31.05 11.07 -9.10
N TYR A 61 31.87 12.00 -9.59
CA TYR A 61 31.58 12.73 -10.82
C TYR A 61 32.84 13.23 -11.51
N TYR A 62 32.72 13.48 -12.81
CA TYR A 62 33.75 14.14 -13.60
C TYR A 62 33.13 15.02 -14.69
N GLY A 63 33.93 15.94 -15.25
CA GLY A 63 33.46 16.92 -16.24
C GLY A 63 34.42 17.11 -17.41
N TRP A 64 35.14 16.05 -17.80
CA TRP A 64 36.14 16.06 -18.89
C TRP A 64 37.25 17.10 -18.73
N ARG A 65 37.62 17.42 -17.49
CA ARG A 65 38.60 18.46 -17.15
C ARG A 65 39.38 18.10 -15.89
N PRO A 66 40.52 18.76 -15.62
CA PRO A 66 41.31 18.49 -14.44
C PRO A 66 40.88 19.32 -13.20
N ASP A 67 40.03 20.35 -13.36
CA ASP A 67 39.44 21.11 -12.25
C ASP A 67 38.02 20.68 -11.88
N GLN A 68 37.73 20.81 -10.58
CA GLN A 68 36.41 20.59 -10.04
C GLN A 68 35.37 21.57 -10.63
N PRO A 69 34.22 21.08 -11.13
CA PRO A 69 33.08 21.91 -11.50
C PRO A 69 32.70 22.92 -10.40
N PRO A 70 32.64 24.24 -10.69
CA PRO A 70 32.37 25.26 -9.67
C PRO A 70 31.02 25.09 -8.95
N GLY A 71 30.03 24.48 -9.60
CA GLY A 71 28.68 24.26 -9.04
C GLY A 71 28.55 23.03 -8.15
N ALA A 72 29.56 22.16 -8.10
CA ALA A 72 29.51 20.89 -7.38
C ALA A 72 29.89 20.99 -5.89
N GLY A 73 30.33 22.17 -5.43
CA GLY A 73 30.79 22.37 -4.07
C GLY A 73 29.73 22.03 -3.02
N GLY A 74 30.15 21.32 -1.98
CA GLY A 74 29.33 20.97 -0.82
C GLY A 74 28.58 19.64 -0.92
N TYR A 75 28.63 18.94 -2.06
CA TYR A 75 27.99 17.62 -2.21
C TYR A 75 28.93 16.48 -1.79
N ASP A 76 28.41 15.50 -1.07
CA ASP A 76 29.13 14.28 -0.65
C ASP A 76 29.31 13.26 -1.80
N GLY A 77 30.23 13.59 -2.72
CA GLY A 77 30.68 12.72 -3.80
C GLY A 77 32.09 13.04 -4.26
N GLU A 78 32.84 12.01 -4.68
CA GLU A 78 34.23 12.18 -5.10
C GLU A 78 34.34 12.92 -6.45
N PHE A 79 35.13 13.99 -6.50
CA PHE A 79 35.52 14.57 -7.77
C PHE A 79 36.68 13.79 -8.40
N VAL A 80 36.47 13.27 -9.61
CA VAL A 80 37.51 12.56 -10.36
C VAL A 80 38.03 13.44 -11.50
N PRO A 81 39.24 14.03 -11.39
CA PRO A 81 39.81 14.83 -12.46
C PRO A 81 40.17 13.98 -13.69
N MET A 82 40.07 14.59 -14.87
CA MET A 82 40.46 13.98 -16.14
C MET A 82 41.53 14.81 -16.85
N ILE A 83 42.56 14.13 -17.36
CA ILE A 83 43.50 14.68 -18.33
C ILE A 83 42.97 14.31 -19.72
N PHE A 84 42.17 15.21 -20.32
CA PHE A 84 41.42 14.94 -21.55
C PHE A 84 42.33 14.56 -22.73
N GLY A 85 43.47 15.22 -22.88
CA GLY A 85 44.42 14.97 -23.97
C GLY A 85 45.86 15.26 -23.59
N ALA A 86 46.79 14.90 -24.49
CA ALA A 86 48.23 14.99 -24.24
C ALA A 86 48.72 16.41 -23.85
N TYR A 87 48.02 17.46 -24.28
CA TYR A 87 48.36 18.85 -23.96
C TYR A 87 48.18 19.22 -22.47
N GLN A 88 47.35 18.47 -21.74
CA GLN A 88 47.14 18.64 -20.29
C GLN A 88 48.08 17.77 -19.43
N ALA A 89 48.84 16.84 -20.02
CA ALA A 89 49.79 16.02 -19.29
C ALA A 89 51.08 16.79 -18.96
N ASN A 90 50.99 17.71 -18.00
CA ASN A 90 52.08 18.60 -17.60
C ASN A 90 52.11 18.82 -16.08
N GLN A 91 53.21 19.37 -15.57
CA GLN A 91 53.42 19.53 -14.12
C GLN A 91 52.38 20.44 -13.44
N PHE A 92 51.88 21.47 -14.13
CA PHE A 92 50.89 22.38 -13.54
C PHE A 92 49.59 21.64 -13.20
N GLU A 93 49.10 20.80 -14.10
CA GLU A 93 47.88 20.02 -13.85
C GLU A 93 48.10 18.94 -12.78
N ILE A 94 49.29 18.33 -12.75
CA ILE A 94 49.67 17.36 -11.72
C ILE A 94 49.70 18.03 -10.34
N ASP A 95 50.37 19.17 -10.20
CA ASP A 95 50.45 19.93 -8.95
C ASP A 95 49.05 20.41 -8.50
N ARG A 96 48.19 20.79 -9.46
CA ARG A 96 46.79 21.14 -9.18
C ARG A 96 46.02 19.97 -8.59
N ILE A 97 46.11 18.81 -9.21
CA ILE A 97 45.42 17.59 -8.76
C ILE A 97 45.94 17.13 -7.40
N LEU A 98 47.27 17.16 -7.19
CA LEU A 98 47.89 16.84 -5.90
C LEU A 98 47.52 17.83 -4.78
N GLY A 99 47.00 19.00 -5.13
CA GLY A 99 46.51 20.00 -4.20
C GLY A 99 45.06 19.81 -3.75
N TYR A 100 44.34 18.82 -4.29
CA TYR A 100 43.00 18.47 -3.81
C TYR A 100 43.09 17.51 -2.63
N ASP A 101 42.25 17.74 -1.62
CA ASP A 101 42.27 16.96 -0.37
C ASP A 101 41.68 15.55 -0.54
N ASP A 102 40.70 15.36 -1.45
CA ASP A 102 39.91 14.14 -1.59
C ASP A 102 39.86 13.61 -3.04
N VAL A 103 41.02 13.50 -3.70
CA VAL A 103 41.14 12.85 -5.02
C VAL A 103 41.86 11.51 -4.89
N GLU A 104 41.17 10.41 -5.20
CA GLU A 104 41.77 9.07 -5.22
C GLU A 104 42.14 8.64 -6.64
N TYR A 105 41.43 9.12 -7.66
CA TYR A 105 41.58 8.68 -9.05
C TYR A 105 41.83 9.83 -10.03
N VAL A 106 42.59 9.55 -11.09
CA VAL A 106 42.72 10.44 -12.25
C VAL A 106 42.39 9.66 -13.52
N LEU A 107 41.45 10.17 -14.30
CA LEU A 107 41.09 9.64 -15.62
C LEU A 107 42.09 10.09 -16.68
N GLY A 108 42.47 9.15 -17.54
CA GLY A 108 43.32 9.38 -18.71
C GLY A 108 42.59 10.06 -19.87
N PHE A 109 43.22 10.00 -21.05
CA PHE A 109 42.75 10.70 -22.25
C PHE A 109 41.38 10.23 -22.74
N ASN A 110 40.56 11.15 -23.25
CA ASN A 110 39.21 10.88 -23.72
C ASN A 110 39.19 10.53 -25.22
N GLU A 111 38.77 9.30 -25.55
CA GLU A 111 38.64 8.78 -26.92
C GLU A 111 39.84 9.17 -27.82
N PRO A 112 41.09 8.85 -27.42
CA PRO A 112 42.29 9.32 -28.10
C PRO A 112 42.41 8.86 -29.55
N GLU A 113 41.77 7.76 -29.92
CA GLU A 113 41.72 7.22 -31.28
C GLU A 113 40.82 8.05 -32.22
N ARG A 114 39.93 8.87 -31.68
CA ARG A 114 38.91 9.57 -32.46
C ARG A 114 39.37 10.95 -32.93
N PRO A 115 39.17 11.29 -34.23
CA PRO A 115 39.56 12.59 -34.78
C PRO A 115 38.83 13.80 -34.17
N ASP A 116 37.61 13.60 -33.66
CA ASP A 116 36.73 14.60 -33.08
C ASP A 116 36.88 14.76 -31.56
N GLN A 117 37.84 14.05 -30.95
CA GLN A 117 38.06 13.98 -29.50
C GLN A 117 39.51 14.37 -29.16
N ALA A 118 40.21 13.64 -28.28
CA ALA A 118 41.60 13.97 -27.95
C ALA A 118 42.55 13.79 -29.14
N ASN A 119 42.23 12.90 -30.08
CA ASN A 119 42.92 12.72 -31.37
C ASN A 119 44.45 12.65 -31.26
N ILE A 120 44.95 11.63 -30.56
CA ILE A 120 46.38 11.40 -30.36
C ILE A 120 46.80 9.98 -30.73
N THR A 121 47.98 9.86 -31.33
CA THR A 121 48.60 8.56 -31.60
C THR A 121 49.04 7.88 -30.31
N VAL A 122 49.18 6.56 -30.32
CA VAL A 122 49.73 5.79 -29.19
C VAL A 122 51.12 6.32 -28.77
N ASP A 123 51.98 6.68 -29.72
CA ASP A 123 53.30 7.27 -29.43
C ASP A 123 53.19 8.58 -28.64
N THR A 124 52.25 9.45 -29.03
CA THR A 124 52.00 10.72 -28.34
C THR A 124 51.43 10.47 -26.95
N ALA A 125 50.48 9.54 -26.83
CA ALA A 125 49.87 9.17 -25.58
C ALA A 125 50.89 8.57 -24.60
N ILE A 126 51.78 7.68 -25.04
CA ILE A 126 52.82 7.10 -24.18
C ILE A 126 53.79 8.18 -23.68
N ASN A 127 54.21 9.12 -24.53
CA ASN A 127 55.06 10.23 -24.10
C ASN A 127 54.40 11.10 -23.03
N ALA A 128 53.11 11.41 -23.21
CA ALA A 128 52.32 12.14 -22.22
C ALA A 128 52.11 11.31 -20.93
N TRP A 129 51.84 10.01 -21.08
CA TRP A 129 51.61 9.09 -19.96
C TRP A 129 52.84 8.93 -19.06
N ARG A 130 54.07 8.98 -19.60
CA ARG A 130 55.29 9.03 -18.77
C ARG A 130 55.29 10.22 -17.82
N THR A 131 54.79 11.37 -18.27
CA THR A 131 54.71 12.58 -17.43
C THR A 131 53.72 12.35 -16.28
N LEU A 132 52.53 11.82 -16.59
CA LEU A 132 51.53 11.47 -15.57
C LEU A 132 52.04 10.39 -14.61
N SER A 133 52.52 9.27 -15.14
CA SER A 133 53.05 8.15 -14.37
C SER A 133 54.16 8.58 -13.42
N ASN A 134 55.07 9.46 -13.86
CA ASN A 134 56.16 9.96 -13.00
C ASN A 134 55.64 10.97 -11.97
N GLY A 135 54.74 11.87 -12.36
CA GLY A 135 54.22 12.91 -11.47
C GLY A 135 53.36 12.38 -10.33
N PHE A 136 52.63 11.29 -10.56
CA PHE A 136 51.85 10.59 -9.53
C PHE A 136 52.60 9.41 -8.90
N GLN A 137 53.87 9.18 -9.25
CA GLN A 137 54.65 8.09 -8.69
C GLN A 137 54.88 8.31 -7.19
N GLY A 138 54.59 7.27 -6.39
CA GLY A 138 54.76 7.32 -4.93
C GLY A 138 53.62 8.04 -4.19
N THR A 139 52.55 8.40 -4.89
CA THR A 139 51.29 8.86 -4.30
C THR A 139 50.29 7.70 -4.25
N ASP A 140 49.26 7.84 -3.41
CA ASP A 140 48.15 6.86 -3.35
C ASP A 140 47.11 7.07 -4.49
N ILE A 141 47.25 8.16 -5.27
CA ILE A 141 46.39 8.44 -6.42
C ILE A 141 46.55 7.35 -7.48
N LYS A 142 45.42 6.84 -7.99
CA LYS A 142 45.34 5.81 -9.01
C LYS A 142 45.15 6.41 -10.40
N LEU A 143 45.88 5.89 -11.39
CA LEU A 143 45.74 6.30 -12.79
C LEU A 143 44.88 5.32 -13.57
N ILE A 144 43.79 5.82 -14.12
CA ILE A 144 42.87 5.05 -14.96
C ILE A 144 43.20 5.31 -16.43
N SER A 145 43.25 4.24 -17.23
CA SER A 145 43.66 4.30 -18.64
C SER A 145 42.88 5.35 -19.45
N PRO A 146 43.36 5.73 -20.66
CA PRO A 146 42.52 6.43 -21.62
C PRO A 146 41.20 5.69 -21.85
N GLY A 147 40.09 6.43 -21.86
CA GLY A 147 38.75 5.92 -22.14
C GLY A 147 38.51 5.91 -23.64
N VAL A 148 38.76 4.78 -24.30
CA VAL A 148 38.57 4.63 -25.75
C VAL A 148 37.10 4.35 -26.09
N ALA A 149 36.65 4.75 -27.27
CA ALA A 149 35.39 4.25 -27.82
C ALA A 149 35.54 2.77 -28.18
N ASP A 150 34.61 1.93 -27.72
CA ASP A 150 34.65 0.47 -27.90
C ASP A 150 34.37 0.02 -29.36
N THR A 151 35.24 0.41 -30.27
CA THR A 151 35.16 0.14 -31.71
C THR A 151 36.22 -0.88 -32.12
N GLY A 152 35.81 -1.83 -32.97
CA GLY A 152 36.70 -2.83 -33.56
C GLY A 152 37.43 -2.32 -34.81
N GLY A 153 38.33 -3.15 -35.34
CA GLY A 153 39.15 -2.83 -36.52
C GLY A 153 40.55 -2.35 -36.15
N ALA A 154 41.42 -2.24 -37.15
CA ALA A 154 42.85 -1.92 -36.94
C ALA A 154 43.07 -0.51 -36.38
N ASP A 155 42.21 0.43 -36.76
CA ASP A 155 42.25 1.83 -36.32
C ASP A 155 41.18 2.14 -35.24
N GLY A 156 40.52 1.09 -34.72
CA GLY A 156 39.48 1.23 -33.69
C GLY A 156 40.07 1.34 -32.28
N GLY A 157 39.25 1.80 -31.33
CA GLY A 157 39.68 2.05 -29.96
C GLY A 157 40.21 0.81 -29.24
N GLN A 158 39.71 -0.39 -29.57
CA GLN A 158 40.22 -1.65 -29.01
C GLN A 158 41.67 -1.91 -29.40
N ALA A 159 42.02 -1.70 -30.67
CA ALA A 159 43.38 -1.89 -31.16
C ALA A 159 44.33 -0.82 -30.61
N TRP A 160 43.85 0.43 -30.54
CA TRP A 160 44.60 1.55 -29.96
C TRP A 160 44.94 1.27 -28.50
N LEU A 161 43.95 0.87 -27.68
CA LEU A 161 44.16 0.59 -26.26
C LEU A 161 45.08 -0.62 -26.06
N ALA A 162 44.96 -1.66 -26.89
CA ALA A 162 45.83 -2.83 -26.79
C ALA A 162 47.31 -2.48 -27.02
N ASP A 163 47.64 -1.65 -28.03
CA ASP A 163 49.02 -1.18 -28.26
C ASP A 163 49.49 -0.30 -27.09
N PHE A 164 48.66 0.66 -26.65
CA PHE A 164 48.97 1.52 -25.53
C PHE A 164 49.26 0.74 -24.23
N MET A 165 48.37 -0.18 -23.84
CA MET A 165 48.52 -1.02 -22.65
C MET A 165 49.75 -1.93 -22.75
N GLY A 166 50.03 -2.47 -23.94
CA GLY A 166 51.25 -3.25 -24.20
C GLY A 166 52.53 -2.46 -23.91
N ARG A 167 52.56 -1.18 -24.29
CA ARG A 167 53.71 -0.28 -24.05
C ARG A 167 53.81 0.20 -22.61
N VAL A 168 52.68 0.53 -21.98
CA VAL A 168 52.61 0.82 -20.54
C VAL A 168 53.23 -0.32 -19.73
N ASN A 169 52.84 -1.56 -20.02
CA ASN A 169 53.37 -2.75 -19.37
C ASN A 169 54.86 -2.97 -19.67
N ALA A 170 55.29 -2.78 -20.92
CA ALA A 170 56.69 -2.95 -21.31
C ALA A 170 57.63 -1.93 -20.64
N GLU A 171 57.12 -0.73 -20.35
CA GLU A 171 57.87 0.35 -19.70
C GLU A 171 57.69 0.40 -18.17
N GLY A 172 56.78 -0.40 -17.60
CA GLY A 172 56.48 -0.41 -16.17
C GLY A 172 55.85 0.90 -15.68
N LEU A 173 55.04 1.56 -16.52
CA LEU A 173 54.35 2.79 -16.16
C LEU A 173 53.15 2.51 -15.25
N LYS A 174 52.84 3.46 -14.36
CA LYS A 174 51.71 3.38 -13.43
C LYS A 174 50.39 3.32 -14.22
N MET A 175 49.58 2.31 -13.88
CA MET A 175 48.25 2.06 -14.43
C MET A 175 47.49 1.18 -13.43
N ASP A 176 46.39 1.69 -12.91
CA ASP A 176 45.66 1.07 -11.81
C ASP A 176 44.27 0.56 -12.22
N GLY A 177 43.73 1.02 -13.36
CA GLY A 177 42.46 0.58 -13.90
C GLY A 177 42.34 0.79 -15.41
N VAL A 178 41.36 0.12 -16.03
CA VAL A 178 41.07 0.24 -17.46
C VAL A 178 39.71 0.89 -17.68
N ALA A 179 39.68 1.97 -18.47
CA ALA A 179 38.47 2.67 -18.87
C ALA A 179 38.10 2.41 -20.34
N PHE A 180 36.80 2.42 -20.63
CA PHE A 180 36.27 2.41 -21.99
C PHE A 180 34.87 3.04 -22.04
N HIS A 181 34.46 3.46 -23.24
CA HIS A 181 33.14 3.97 -23.53
C HIS A 181 32.36 2.99 -24.41
N TRP A 182 31.07 2.80 -24.12
CA TRP A 182 30.24 1.87 -24.86
C TRP A 182 28.93 2.51 -25.32
N TYR A 183 28.75 2.57 -26.63
CA TYR A 183 27.51 3.03 -27.23
C TYR A 183 26.89 1.90 -28.04
N GLY A 184 25.82 1.33 -27.49
CA GLY A 184 25.14 0.15 -27.99
C GLY A 184 24.41 0.33 -29.32
N ALA A 185 23.84 -0.77 -29.82
CA ALA A 185 23.09 -0.80 -31.07
C ALA A 185 22.10 0.36 -31.16
N SER A 186 22.10 1.09 -32.28
CA SER A 186 21.25 2.26 -32.53
C SER A 186 19.77 1.92 -32.75
N THR A 187 19.20 0.97 -32.01
CA THR A 187 17.81 0.53 -32.14
C THR A 187 17.17 0.22 -30.77
N PRO A 188 15.90 0.62 -30.57
CA PRO A 188 15.16 0.32 -29.34
C PRO A 188 14.57 -1.10 -29.31
N ASN A 189 14.75 -1.89 -30.36
CA ASN A 189 14.04 -3.15 -30.54
C ASN A 189 14.60 -4.34 -29.74
N ASP A 190 15.83 -4.24 -29.21
CA ASP A 190 16.47 -5.32 -28.42
C ASP A 190 17.35 -4.78 -27.28
N PRO A 191 16.76 -4.08 -26.28
CA PRO A 191 17.50 -3.52 -25.17
C PRO A 191 18.14 -4.58 -24.26
N ILE A 192 17.53 -5.77 -24.15
CA ILE A 192 18.08 -6.89 -23.35
C ILE A 192 19.29 -7.51 -24.06
N GLY A 193 19.23 -7.70 -25.38
CA GLY A 193 20.39 -8.13 -26.17
C GLY A 193 21.53 -7.12 -26.08
N ALA A 194 21.22 -5.82 -26.15
CA ALA A 194 22.19 -4.75 -25.92
C ALA A 194 22.82 -4.83 -24.52
N ALA A 195 22.03 -5.03 -23.47
CA ALA A 195 22.52 -5.22 -22.10
C ALA A 195 23.46 -6.42 -21.97
N ASN A 196 23.12 -7.54 -22.60
CA ASN A 196 23.97 -8.74 -22.62
C ASN A 196 25.30 -8.51 -23.35
N SER A 197 25.25 -7.80 -24.48
CA SER A 197 26.45 -7.43 -25.25
C SER A 197 27.37 -6.50 -24.44
N PHE A 198 26.79 -5.47 -23.81
CA PHE A 198 27.53 -4.53 -22.97
C PHE A 198 28.23 -5.23 -21.80
N ILE A 199 27.51 -6.07 -21.05
CA ILE A 199 28.10 -6.73 -19.90
C ILE A 199 29.17 -7.75 -20.32
N SER A 200 28.96 -8.47 -21.44
CA SER A 200 30.01 -9.32 -22.02
C SER A 200 31.27 -8.52 -22.35
N ARG A 201 31.10 -7.27 -22.83
CA ARG A 201 32.21 -6.35 -23.08
C ARG A 201 32.93 -5.95 -21.79
N VAL A 202 32.19 -5.57 -20.75
CA VAL A 202 32.77 -5.27 -19.42
C VAL A 202 33.65 -6.42 -18.93
N ASP A 203 33.13 -7.66 -18.99
CA ASP A 203 33.85 -8.86 -18.57
C ASP A 203 35.11 -9.07 -19.42
N SER A 204 35.03 -8.80 -20.74
CA SER A 204 36.17 -8.96 -21.65
C SER A 204 37.34 -8.01 -21.35
N TYR A 205 37.08 -6.76 -20.98
CA TYR A 205 38.13 -5.80 -20.61
C TYR A 205 38.86 -6.25 -19.33
N HIS A 206 38.11 -6.67 -18.31
CA HIS A 206 38.73 -7.22 -17.09
C HIS A 206 39.55 -8.46 -17.40
N ASN A 207 39.01 -9.41 -18.16
CA ASN A 207 39.69 -10.66 -18.49
C ASN A 207 40.95 -10.44 -19.33
N GLN A 208 40.97 -9.41 -20.20
CA GLN A 208 42.10 -9.11 -21.05
C GLN A 208 43.25 -8.45 -20.30
N TYR A 209 42.96 -7.52 -19.38
CA TYR A 209 44.00 -6.70 -18.73
C TYR A 209 44.26 -7.06 -17.27
N GLY A 210 43.35 -7.79 -16.60
CA GLY A 210 43.46 -8.15 -15.19
C GLY A 210 43.34 -6.98 -14.23
N LEU A 211 42.81 -5.84 -14.69
CA LEU A 211 42.67 -4.59 -13.93
C LEU A 211 41.19 -4.31 -13.59
N PRO A 212 40.90 -3.55 -12.52
CA PRO A 212 39.59 -2.96 -12.28
C PRO A 212 39.09 -2.17 -13.50
N VAL A 213 37.79 -2.24 -13.75
CA VAL A 213 37.13 -1.66 -14.92
C VAL A 213 36.34 -0.42 -14.54
N TRP A 214 36.53 0.63 -15.34
CA TRP A 214 35.79 1.88 -15.31
C TRP A 214 34.97 2.02 -16.59
N ILE A 215 33.68 2.27 -16.47
CA ILE A 215 32.80 2.55 -17.62
C ILE A 215 32.41 4.03 -17.54
N THR A 216 33.26 4.90 -18.08
CA THR A 216 33.10 6.35 -17.91
C THR A 216 31.98 6.94 -18.76
N GLU A 217 31.58 6.27 -19.84
CA GLU A 217 30.40 6.63 -20.64
C GLU A 217 29.74 5.38 -21.22
N PHE A 218 28.42 5.26 -21.07
CA PHE A 218 27.68 4.20 -21.75
C PHE A 218 26.21 4.53 -22.00
N GLY A 219 25.61 3.87 -22.99
CA GLY A 219 24.17 3.90 -23.26
C GLY A 219 23.80 3.32 -24.61
N ILE A 220 22.50 3.18 -24.87
CA ILE A 220 21.98 2.87 -26.21
C ILE A 220 21.73 4.19 -26.93
N ILE A 221 22.47 4.46 -28.00
CA ILE A 221 22.38 5.74 -28.72
C ILE A 221 22.11 5.55 -30.21
N ASP A 222 21.11 6.27 -30.69
CA ASP A 222 20.80 6.42 -32.10
C ASP A 222 21.32 7.76 -32.63
N TRP A 223 22.58 7.77 -33.04
CA TRP A 223 23.22 8.95 -33.62
C TRP A 223 22.59 9.38 -34.96
N GLY A 224 21.86 8.49 -35.63
CA GLY A 224 21.22 8.76 -36.91
C GLY A 224 19.87 9.47 -36.81
N GLY A 225 19.28 9.54 -35.62
CA GLY A 225 17.95 10.13 -35.41
C GLY A 225 16.82 9.37 -36.12
N ASN A 226 16.96 8.05 -36.22
CA ASN A 226 15.98 7.14 -36.79
C ASN A 226 14.77 6.90 -35.87
N TYR A 227 14.95 7.06 -34.56
CA TYR A 227 13.93 6.83 -33.53
C TYR A 227 13.65 8.08 -32.70
N THR A 228 12.45 8.16 -32.12
CA THR A 228 12.11 9.30 -31.26
C THR A 228 12.82 9.19 -29.91
N PRO A 229 13.05 10.33 -29.22
CA PRO A 229 13.59 10.32 -27.87
C PRO A 229 12.80 9.43 -26.90
N GLU A 230 11.47 9.39 -27.00
CA GLU A 230 10.61 8.55 -26.15
C GLU A 230 10.90 7.06 -26.34
N GLN A 231 11.04 6.61 -27.60
CA GLN A 231 11.36 5.21 -27.92
C GLN A 231 12.73 4.82 -27.35
N MET A 232 13.70 5.71 -27.47
CA MET A 232 15.05 5.48 -26.97
C MET A 232 15.13 5.57 -25.44
N ARG A 233 14.35 6.44 -24.79
CA ARG A 233 14.24 6.48 -23.33
C ARG A 233 13.63 5.18 -22.79
N ALA A 234 12.57 4.66 -23.42
CA ALA A 234 12.00 3.37 -23.02
C ALA A 234 13.03 2.23 -23.14
N ALA A 235 13.77 2.18 -24.26
CA ALA A 235 14.82 1.18 -24.45
C ALA A 235 15.98 1.33 -23.45
N ASN A 236 16.42 2.56 -23.15
CA ASN A 236 17.47 2.81 -22.17
C ASN A 236 17.01 2.48 -20.74
N ALA A 237 15.74 2.70 -20.39
CA ALA A 237 15.21 2.26 -19.11
C ALA A 237 15.31 0.73 -18.95
N THR A 238 14.79 -0.05 -19.91
CA THR A 238 14.93 -1.53 -19.89
C THR A 238 16.39 -1.98 -19.90
N PHE A 239 17.26 -1.29 -20.62
CA PHE A 239 18.69 -1.56 -20.62
C PHE A 239 19.30 -1.33 -19.23
N LEU A 240 19.06 -0.18 -18.59
CA LEU A 240 19.58 0.17 -17.27
C LEU A 240 19.06 -0.77 -16.17
N GLU A 241 17.77 -1.10 -16.21
CA GLU A 241 17.16 -2.10 -15.33
C GLU A 241 17.95 -3.42 -15.33
N ASN A 242 18.46 -3.83 -16.49
CA ASN A 242 19.21 -5.07 -16.64
C ASN A 242 20.71 -4.90 -16.35
N VAL A 243 21.32 -3.75 -16.65
CA VAL A 243 22.78 -3.59 -16.52
C VAL A 243 23.22 -3.12 -15.14
N ILE A 244 22.47 -2.27 -14.46
CA ILE A 244 22.90 -1.67 -13.18
C ILE A 244 23.12 -2.76 -12.10
N PRO A 245 22.17 -3.68 -11.82
CA PRO A 245 22.42 -4.76 -10.86
C PRO A 245 23.62 -5.66 -11.24
N ARG A 246 23.87 -5.82 -12.54
CA ARG A 246 24.99 -6.60 -13.08
C ARG A 246 26.33 -5.87 -12.91
N LEU A 247 26.36 -4.56 -13.01
CA LEU A 247 27.56 -3.75 -12.71
C LEU A 247 27.83 -3.74 -11.20
N GLU A 248 26.80 -3.56 -10.38
CA GLU A 248 26.93 -3.55 -8.92
C GLU A 248 27.49 -4.87 -8.38
N SER A 249 26.99 -6.01 -8.87
CA SER A 249 27.43 -7.35 -8.45
C SER A 249 28.85 -7.75 -8.89
N ARG A 250 29.48 -7.01 -9.82
CA ARG A 250 30.84 -7.31 -10.30
C ARG A 250 31.88 -6.62 -9.44
N SER A 251 32.66 -7.39 -8.68
CA SER A 251 33.70 -6.86 -7.80
C SER A 251 34.83 -6.12 -8.53
N TYR A 252 35.06 -6.43 -9.81
CA TYR A 252 36.05 -5.77 -10.66
C TYR A 252 35.50 -4.55 -11.41
N VAL A 253 34.20 -4.26 -11.36
CA VAL A 253 33.67 -2.97 -11.82
C VAL A 253 33.82 -2.00 -10.66
N GLU A 254 34.67 -0.99 -10.84
CA GLU A 254 34.99 -0.02 -9.80
C GLU A 254 34.09 1.21 -9.92
N ARG A 255 33.82 1.69 -11.13
CA ARG A 255 32.96 2.86 -11.39
C ARG A 255 32.23 2.78 -12.73
N TYR A 256 31.06 3.39 -12.81
CA TYR A 256 30.32 3.59 -14.06
C TYR A 256 29.58 4.94 -14.09
N ALA A 257 29.48 5.59 -15.25
CA ALA A 257 28.71 6.82 -15.45
C ALA A 257 27.90 6.74 -16.76
N PHE A 258 26.57 6.88 -16.66
CA PHE A 258 25.69 6.79 -17.83
C PHE A 258 25.74 8.10 -18.64
N TYR A 259 25.71 7.98 -19.96
CA TYR A 259 25.75 9.13 -20.84
C TYR A 259 24.38 9.81 -20.92
N GLN A 260 24.25 11.03 -20.40
CA GLN A 260 22.94 11.72 -20.28
C GLN A 260 22.72 12.97 -21.16
N TRP A 261 23.59 13.17 -22.15
CA TRP A 261 23.73 14.45 -22.86
C TRP A 261 22.76 14.70 -24.02
N ASN A 262 21.76 13.84 -24.20
CA ASN A 262 20.70 14.05 -25.18
C ASN A 262 19.33 13.69 -24.60
N SER A 263 18.27 14.08 -25.30
CA SER A 263 16.89 13.86 -24.88
C SER A 263 16.48 12.37 -24.82
N ALA A 264 17.26 11.48 -25.43
CA ALA A 264 17.04 10.03 -25.39
C ALA A 264 17.65 9.36 -24.15
N THR A 265 18.56 10.04 -23.43
CA THR A 265 19.30 9.49 -22.29
C THR A 265 19.28 10.38 -21.05
N THR A 266 18.49 11.45 -21.04
CA THR A 266 18.38 12.37 -19.90
C THR A 266 17.96 11.62 -18.64
N LEU A 267 18.79 11.68 -17.59
CA LEU A 267 18.52 11.03 -16.31
C LEU A 267 17.55 11.84 -15.45
N ILE A 268 17.78 13.15 -15.34
CA ILE A 268 17.07 14.04 -14.42
C ILE A 268 16.57 15.27 -15.17
N GLU A 269 15.33 15.69 -14.92
CA GLU A 269 14.74 16.89 -15.51
C GLU A 269 13.75 17.60 -14.57
N GLY A 270 13.27 18.78 -14.98
CA GLY A 270 12.24 19.54 -14.25
C GLY A 270 12.77 20.52 -13.19
N ASN A 271 11.84 21.21 -12.54
CA ASN A 271 12.11 22.07 -11.38
C ASN A 271 10.96 21.94 -10.36
N PRO A 272 11.16 21.26 -9.21
CA PRO A 272 12.41 20.65 -8.79
C PRO A 272 12.83 19.48 -9.69
N LEU A 273 14.14 19.17 -9.68
CA LEU A 273 14.72 18.06 -10.43
C LEU A 273 14.14 16.72 -9.95
N ASN A 274 13.68 15.89 -10.88
CA ASN A 274 13.22 14.52 -10.62
C ASN A 274 13.80 13.56 -11.68
N PRO A 275 13.97 12.27 -11.34
CA PRO A 275 14.35 11.26 -12.30
C PRO A 275 13.32 11.10 -13.42
N THR A 276 13.80 10.98 -14.66
CA THR A 276 13.00 10.48 -15.79
C THR A 276 12.75 8.98 -15.62
N ASN A 277 12.03 8.35 -16.55
CA ASN A 277 11.91 6.89 -16.57
C ASN A 277 13.28 6.18 -16.77
N VAL A 278 14.26 6.83 -17.40
CA VAL A 278 15.64 6.32 -17.49
C VAL A 278 16.37 6.56 -16.18
N GLY A 279 16.19 7.76 -15.59
CA GLY A 279 16.77 8.11 -14.30
C GLY A 279 16.34 7.19 -13.16
N ALA A 280 15.06 6.81 -13.11
CA ALA A 280 14.52 5.93 -12.08
C ALA A 280 15.29 4.59 -11.99
N GLU A 281 15.78 4.09 -13.13
CA GLU A 281 16.60 2.88 -13.23
C GLU A 281 18.07 3.09 -12.83
N TYR A 282 18.52 4.34 -12.84
CA TYR A 282 19.90 4.71 -12.57
C TYR A 282 20.13 5.09 -11.11
N VAL A 283 19.23 5.87 -10.50
CA VAL A 283 19.42 6.54 -9.19
C VAL A 283 19.40 5.61 -7.97
N GLY A 284 19.19 4.31 -8.18
CA GLY A 284 19.03 3.34 -7.10
C GLY A 284 17.69 3.46 -6.38
N ALA A 285 16.60 3.65 -7.15
CA ALA A 285 15.26 3.59 -6.60
C ALA A 285 14.96 2.16 -6.08
N ILE A 286 14.41 2.06 -4.88
CA ILE A 286 14.05 0.78 -4.26
C ILE A 286 12.75 0.30 -4.92
N LYS A 287 12.81 -0.85 -5.58
CA LYS A 287 11.76 -1.40 -6.46
C LYS A 287 10.82 -2.37 -5.73
N PRO A 288 9.69 -2.79 -6.35
CA PRO A 288 8.78 -3.74 -5.73
C PRO A 288 9.48 -5.06 -5.40
N GLY A 289 9.28 -5.55 -4.17
CA GLY A 289 9.95 -6.74 -3.64
C GLY A 289 11.37 -6.50 -3.12
N GLU A 290 11.89 -5.26 -3.21
CA GLU A 290 13.16 -4.88 -2.59
C GLU A 290 12.94 -4.17 -1.25
N THR A 291 13.81 -4.46 -0.29
CA THR A 291 13.77 -3.91 1.06
C THR A 291 15.14 -3.34 1.43
N TYR A 292 15.20 -2.07 1.84
CA TYR A 292 16.44 -1.40 2.25
C TYR A 292 16.45 -1.14 3.77
N GLN A 293 17.47 -1.68 4.46
CA GLN A 293 17.66 -1.48 5.91
C GLN A 293 18.46 -0.23 6.22
N LEU A 294 17.87 0.69 6.99
CA LEU A 294 18.50 1.94 7.42
C LEU A 294 19.55 1.78 8.52
N ALA A 295 19.56 0.65 9.23
CA ALA A 295 20.47 0.44 10.35
C ALA A 295 21.95 0.52 9.91
N GLY A 296 22.61 1.62 10.29
CA GLY A 296 24.03 1.87 9.97
C GLY A 296 24.26 2.49 8.59
N ALA A 297 23.21 2.86 7.86
CA ALA A 297 23.31 3.63 6.62
C ALA A 297 23.50 5.13 6.92
N ASP A 298 24.33 5.78 6.13
CA ASP A 298 24.49 7.25 6.11
C ASP A 298 24.20 7.72 4.69
N PHE A 299 23.08 8.42 4.52
CA PHE A 299 22.68 8.91 3.20
C PHE A 299 23.40 10.21 2.83
N GLY A 300 23.94 10.96 3.80
CA GLY A 300 24.42 12.32 3.56
C GLY A 300 23.41 13.12 2.71
N ASP A 301 23.89 13.70 1.61
CA ASP A 301 23.08 14.48 0.67
C ASP A 301 22.20 13.64 -0.28
N ARG A 302 22.23 12.30 -0.23
CA ARG A 302 21.54 11.42 -1.18
C ARG A 302 20.06 11.26 -0.86
N VAL A 303 19.30 10.90 -1.89
CA VAL A 303 17.85 10.71 -1.85
C VAL A 303 17.49 9.23 -1.75
N ALA A 304 16.67 8.88 -0.76
CA ALA A 304 15.97 7.60 -0.74
C ALA A 304 14.82 7.62 -1.76
N TYR A 305 15.09 7.18 -2.98
CA TYR A 305 14.08 7.01 -4.03
C TYR A 305 13.32 5.70 -3.83
N LEU A 306 11.99 5.76 -3.92
CA LEU A 306 11.11 4.62 -3.77
C LEU A 306 10.21 4.49 -5.01
N SER A 307 10.17 3.30 -5.62
CA SER A 307 9.32 2.97 -6.77
C SER A 307 8.57 1.67 -6.49
N GLY A 308 7.79 1.64 -5.40
CA GLY A 308 7.08 0.45 -4.93
C GLY A 308 7.86 -0.47 -3.98
N GLY A 309 9.09 -0.10 -3.61
CA GLY A 309 9.90 -0.83 -2.64
C GLY A 309 9.71 -0.42 -1.18
N GLU A 310 10.44 -1.09 -0.30
CA GLU A 310 10.35 -0.94 1.15
C GLU A 310 11.61 -0.30 1.76
N LEU A 311 11.39 0.71 2.60
CA LEU A 311 12.41 1.28 3.48
C LEU A 311 12.10 0.88 4.92
N THR A 312 13.05 0.25 5.59
CA THR A 312 12.81 -0.38 6.89
C THR A 312 13.92 -0.07 7.87
N HIS A 313 13.57 0.00 9.16
CA HIS A 313 14.54 0.16 10.23
C HIS A 313 14.27 -0.83 11.37
N SER A 314 15.26 -1.69 11.61
CA SER A 314 15.24 -2.69 12.70
C SER A 314 16.21 -2.36 13.84
N GLY A 315 16.97 -1.26 13.72
CA GLY A 315 17.97 -0.86 14.70
C GLY A 315 17.38 -0.16 15.93
N SER A 316 18.07 -0.26 17.07
CA SER A 316 17.68 0.44 18.31
C SER A 316 18.13 1.89 18.39
N ALA A 317 19.07 2.31 17.54
CA ALA A 317 19.47 3.71 17.40
C ALA A 317 18.60 4.39 16.34
N ALA A 318 18.12 5.60 16.60
CA ALA A 318 17.35 6.36 15.62
C ALA A 318 18.20 6.60 14.36
N ALA A 319 17.68 6.20 13.20
CA ALA A 319 18.26 6.56 11.91
C ALA A 319 17.67 7.91 11.45
N THR A 320 18.47 8.71 10.76
CA THR A 320 18.02 9.97 10.15
C THR A 320 18.40 9.99 8.69
N LEU A 321 17.46 10.45 7.86
CA LEU A 321 17.62 10.70 6.43
C LEU A 321 17.35 12.17 6.16
N ASP A 322 17.90 12.70 5.08
CA ASP A 322 17.57 14.07 4.68
C ASP A 322 16.49 14.09 3.60
N HIS A 323 16.49 13.14 2.67
CA HIS A 323 15.65 13.23 1.47
C HIS A 323 14.95 11.91 1.14
N VAL A 324 13.62 11.96 0.98
CA VAL A 324 12.79 10.82 0.54
C VAL A 324 11.92 11.23 -0.65
N ASN A 325 11.90 10.42 -1.70
CA ASN A 325 11.07 10.66 -2.88
C ASN A 325 10.37 9.37 -3.34
N ALA A 326 9.07 9.26 -3.07
CA ALA A 326 8.24 8.19 -3.61
C ALA A 326 7.81 8.56 -5.04
N LEU A 327 8.42 7.90 -6.02
CA LEU A 327 8.29 8.18 -7.45
C LEU A 327 7.02 7.57 -8.06
N SER A 328 6.72 6.32 -7.72
CA SER A 328 5.58 5.56 -8.27
C SER A 328 5.29 4.31 -7.44
N GLY A 329 4.13 3.69 -7.67
CA GLY A 329 3.77 2.43 -7.03
C GLY A 329 3.47 2.59 -5.53
N ALA A 330 3.34 1.45 -4.85
CA ALA A 330 3.04 1.37 -3.42
C ALA A 330 4.32 1.11 -2.62
N SER A 331 4.94 2.17 -2.11
CA SER A 331 6.15 2.08 -1.30
C SER A 331 5.84 2.00 0.19
N ARG A 332 6.66 1.28 0.95
CA ARG A 332 6.41 1.04 2.38
C ARG A 332 7.53 1.57 3.26
N LEU A 333 7.16 2.19 4.36
CA LEU A 333 8.02 2.61 5.47
C LEU A 333 7.72 1.71 6.66
N THR A 334 8.62 0.77 6.96
CA THR A 334 8.35 -0.30 7.92
C THR A 334 9.40 -0.39 9.05
N GLY A 335 9.27 -1.42 9.87
CA GLY A 335 10.23 -1.84 10.87
C GLY A 335 9.78 -1.54 12.29
N ALA A 336 10.61 -1.96 13.25
CA ALA A 336 10.35 -1.81 14.68
C ALA A 336 11.16 -0.67 15.32
N GLY A 337 12.18 -0.15 14.61
CA GLY A 337 13.01 0.96 15.07
C GLY A 337 12.50 2.30 14.57
N ASP A 338 12.48 3.31 15.44
CA ASP A 338 12.13 4.68 15.09
C ASP A 338 13.20 5.34 14.21
N TRP A 339 12.75 6.15 13.25
CA TRP A 339 13.64 6.96 12.41
C TRP A 339 12.94 8.24 11.94
N GLY A 340 13.64 9.11 11.23
CA GLY A 340 13.02 10.31 10.72
C GLY A 340 13.77 11.01 9.60
N VAL A 341 13.11 12.03 9.05
CA VAL A 341 13.69 12.99 8.11
C VAL A 341 14.11 14.24 8.87
N SER A 342 15.36 14.66 8.67
CA SER A 342 16.01 15.72 9.44
C SER A 342 15.50 17.13 9.08
N PRO A 343 15.74 18.13 9.96
CA PRO A 343 15.57 19.55 9.63
C PRO A 343 16.40 19.99 8.43
N GLY A 344 15.74 20.59 7.43
CA GLY A 344 16.35 20.97 6.16
C GLY A 344 16.26 19.90 5.07
N GLY A 345 15.89 18.68 5.46
CA GLY A 345 15.50 17.62 4.56
C GLY A 345 14.18 17.89 3.81
N TRP A 346 13.76 16.97 2.95
CA TRP A 346 12.49 17.05 2.23
C TRP A 346 11.88 15.67 1.96
N VAL A 347 10.56 15.62 1.91
CA VAL A 347 9.80 14.41 1.55
C VAL A 347 8.88 14.73 0.38
N ARG A 348 8.91 13.90 -0.67
CA ARG A 348 8.05 14.05 -1.84
C ARG A 348 7.32 12.76 -2.14
N VAL A 349 6.01 12.87 -2.35
CA VAL A 349 5.17 11.79 -2.87
C VAL A 349 4.63 12.27 -4.22
N GLN A 350 5.10 11.65 -5.31
CA GLN A 350 4.76 12.04 -6.67
C GLN A 350 3.34 11.61 -7.05
N PRO A 351 2.76 12.20 -8.11
CA PRO A 351 1.48 11.73 -8.66
C PRO A 351 1.53 10.24 -9.01
N GLY A 352 0.53 9.47 -8.57
CA GLY A 352 0.46 8.03 -8.81
C GLY A 352 1.34 7.16 -7.89
N ALA A 353 2.05 7.77 -6.93
CA ALA A 353 2.73 7.06 -5.86
C ALA A 353 1.84 6.98 -4.60
N THR A 354 1.93 5.85 -3.90
CA THR A 354 1.38 5.67 -2.56
C THR A 354 2.52 5.37 -1.59
N LEU A 355 2.63 6.13 -0.50
CA LEU A 355 3.60 5.91 0.56
C LEU A 355 2.88 5.40 1.81
N TYR A 356 3.08 4.13 2.13
CA TYR A 356 2.57 3.48 3.33
C TYR A 356 3.53 3.68 4.48
N LYS A 357 3.04 4.13 5.63
CA LYS A 357 3.67 3.97 6.93
C LYS A 357 3.07 2.72 7.58
N ASP A 358 3.84 1.65 7.66
CA ASP A 358 3.37 0.28 7.88
C ASP A 358 4.32 -0.47 8.82
N GLY A 359 3.99 -0.51 10.10
CA GLY A 359 4.76 -1.15 11.17
C GLY A 359 4.74 -0.34 12.47
N ALA A 360 4.96 -0.97 13.61
CA ALA A 360 4.77 -0.36 14.92
C ALA A 360 5.71 0.83 15.25
N ASN A 361 6.72 1.11 14.43
CA ASN A 361 7.66 2.21 14.67
C ASN A 361 7.06 3.60 14.45
N ARG A 362 7.79 4.60 14.93
CA ARG A 362 7.53 6.01 14.65
C ARG A 362 8.44 6.53 13.54
N VAL A 363 7.85 7.19 12.55
CA VAL A 363 8.56 7.96 11.52
C VAL A 363 8.32 9.44 11.74
N VAL A 364 9.39 10.18 12.01
CA VAL A 364 9.31 11.63 12.26
C VAL A 364 9.78 12.40 11.04
N ILE A 365 8.90 13.16 10.41
CA ILE A 365 9.25 14.14 9.38
C ILE A 365 9.43 15.50 10.05
N ASP A 366 10.68 15.87 10.27
CA ASP A 366 11.06 17.18 10.81
C ASP A 366 11.51 18.13 9.68
N SER A 367 10.79 18.10 8.56
CA SER A 367 11.11 18.86 7.35
C SER A 367 10.10 19.99 7.11
N SER A 368 10.60 21.15 6.70
CA SER A 368 9.76 22.27 6.23
C SER A 368 9.27 22.12 4.80
N ASP A 369 9.76 21.14 4.03
CA ASP A 369 9.48 20.96 2.61
C ASP A 369 8.95 19.54 2.36
N THR A 370 7.71 19.29 2.77
CA THR A 370 6.98 18.05 2.45
C THR A 370 5.96 18.33 1.35
N THR A 371 6.04 17.63 0.22
CA THR A 371 5.04 17.75 -0.85
C THR A 371 4.39 16.40 -1.10
N ASN A 372 3.06 16.34 -0.95
CA ASN A 372 2.26 15.18 -1.29
C ASN A 372 1.36 15.49 -2.48
N ASN A 373 1.67 14.92 -3.64
CA ASN A 373 0.83 14.92 -4.84
C ASN A 373 0.24 13.53 -5.15
N GLY A 374 0.55 12.53 -4.32
CA GLY A 374 0.03 11.17 -4.42
C GLY A 374 -0.85 10.84 -3.23
N LYS A 375 -0.65 9.66 -2.63
CA LYS A 375 -1.37 9.21 -1.43
C LYS A 375 -0.37 8.84 -0.34
N ILE A 376 -0.63 9.27 0.89
CA ILE A 376 0.06 8.76 2.08
C ILE A 376 -0.96 7.92 2.85
N VAL A 377 -0.56 6.72 3.28
CA VAL A 377 -1.40 5.84 4.10
C VAL A 377 -0.66 5.55 5.39
N VAL A 378 -1.20 5.97 6.52
CA VAL A 378 -0.69 5.58 7.84
C VAL A 378 -1.46 4.32 8.25
N ALA A 379 -0.88 3.16 7.93
CA ALA A 379 -1.50 1.86 8.15
C ALA A 379 -1.27 1.35 9.58
N ASP A 380 -0.09 1.57 10.15
CA ASP A 380 0.26 1.17 11.51
C ASP A 380 1.39 2.06 12.08
N GLY A 381 1.48 2.13 13.41
CA GLY A 381 2.42 2.97 14.15
C GLY A 381 2.18 4.46 13.92
N GLU A 382 3.22 5.28 14.09
CA GLU A 382 3.07 6.74 14.07
C GLU A 382 3.79 7.41 12.90
N LEU A 383 3.09 8.28 12.18
CA LEU A 383 3.69 9.28 11.29
C LEU A 383 3.59 10.65 11.95
N VAL A 384 4.74 11.29 12.21
CA VAL A 384 4.79 12.57 12.93
C VAL A 384 5.38 13.69 12.09
N PHE A 385 4.66 14.79 11.95
CA PHE A 385 5.15 16.04 11.38
C PHE A 385 5.55 17.00 12.52
N ARG A 386 6.86 17.16 12.81
CA ARG A 386 7.40 17.74 14.08
C ARG A 386 7.64 19.26 14.10
N SER A 387 7.55 19.96 12.97
CA SER A 387 7.79 21.42 12.92
C SER A 387 6.71 22.17 12.13
N GLY A 388 5.50 21.63 12.15
CA GLY A 388 4.35 22.16 11.41
C GLY A 388 4.44 21.86 9.91
N PRO A 389 3.37 21.38 9.28
CA PRO A 389 3.43 21.01 7.88
C PRO A 389 3.38 22.28 7.00
N ARG A 390 4.42 22.51 6.19
CA ARG A 390 4.16 22.90 4.79
C ARG A 390 3.93 21.64 3.98
N LEU A 391 3.00 20.79 4.43
CA LEU A 391 2.47 19.79 3.53
C LEU A 391 1.84 20.59 2.40
N THR A 392 2.36 20.39 1.20
CA THR A 392 1.95 21.07 -0.03
C THR A 392 1.56 20.01 -1.05
N GLY A 393 0.95 20.44 -2.16
CA GLY A 393 0.51 19.52 -3.21
C GLY A 393 -0.97 19.16 -3.11
N SER A 394 -1.43 18.37 -4.06
CA SER A 394 -2.84 18.02 -4.26
C SER A 394 -3.23 16.61 -3.79
N GLY A 395 -2.30 15.91 -3.12
CA GLY A 395 -2.51 14.55 -2.64
C GLY A 395 -3.38 14.47 -1.39
N SER A 396 -3.64 13.25 -0.94
CA SER A 396 -4.44 12.95 0.27
C SER A 396 -3.66 12.12 1.29
N ILE A 397 -4.15 12.11 2.52
CA ILE A 397 -3.69 11.21 3.58
C ILE A 397 -4.85 10.34 4.04
N GLN A 398 -4.60 9.05 4.21
CA GLN A 398 -5.51 8.12 4.88
C GLN A 398 -4.84 7.59 6.15
N VAL A 399 -5.58 7.47 7.24
CA VAL A 399 -5.09 6.92 8.51
C VAL A 399 -5.98 5.73 8.87
N ASN A 400 -5.44 4.52 8.78
CA ASN A 400 -6.17 3.29 9.09
C ASN A 400 -6.13 2.98 10.58
N GLU A 401 -6.98 2.04 11.01
CA GLU A 401 -6.90 1.39 12.31
C GLU A 401 -5.46 0.92 12.61
N GLY A 402 -5.00 1.18 13.84
CA GLY A 402 -3.59 0.97 14.26
C GLY A 402 -2.64 2.14 13.91
N GLY A 403 -3.01 2.97 12.93
CA GLY A 403 -2.24 4.14 12.51
C GLY A 403 -2.53 5.41 13.33
N VAL A 404 -1.49 6.19 13.59
CA VAL A 404 -1.58 7.52 14.23
C VAL A 404 -0.87 8.58 13.40
N LEU A 405 -1.59 9.62 13.01
CA LEU A 405 -1.03 10.83 12.38
C LEU A 405 -0.87 11.93 13.43
N ARG A 406 0.37 12.32 13.75
CA ARG A 406 0.66 13.38 14.73
C ARG A 406 1.21 14.65 14.08
N PHE A 407 0.66 15.79 14.48
CA PHE A 407 1.22 17.11 14.23
C PHE A 407 1.86 17.64 15.52
N ASP A 408 3.19 17.58 15.60
CA ASP A 408 4.00 18.00 16.74
C ASP A 408 4.74 19.32 16.38
N GLY A 409 5.04 20.18 17.34
CA GLY A 409 5.85 21.41 17.12
C GLY A 409 5.17 22.76 17.41
N GLU A 410 5.98 23.83 17.49
CA GLU A 410 5.59 25.24 17.75
C GLU A 410 6.28 26.18 16.72
N VAL A 411 5.60 26.74 15.69
CA VAL A 411 5.76 28.15 15.20
C VAL A 411 4.61 28.55 14.19
N ARG A 412 4.66 29.80 13.69
CA ARG A 412 3.61 30.74 13.22
C ARG A 412 2.58 30.21 12.23
N GLY A 413 1.31 30.27 12.64
CA GLY A 413 0.13 29.78 11.91
C GLY A 413 -0.73 28.89 12.80
N GLY A 414 -0.12 28.30 13.84
CA GLY A 414 -0.71 27.42 14.84
C GLY A 414 -0.25 25.97 14.64
N PRO A 415 0.21 25.25 15.68
CA PRO A 415 0.38 23.80 15.65
C PRO A 415 -0.93 23.09 15.26
N GLY A 416 -0.91 21.80 14.92
CA GLY A 416 -2.13 21.01 14.68
C GLY A 416 -2.99 21.38 13.46
N ARG A 417 -2.55 22.31 12.60
CA ARG A 417 -3.30 22.75 11.41
C ARG A 417 -2.87 22.05 10.13
N PHE A 418 -3.83 21.72 9.27
CA PHE A 418 -3.57 21.13 7.96
C PHE A 418 -4.54 21.63 6.87
N SER A 419 -4.09 21.60 5.61
CA SER A 419 -4.85 22.06 4.43
C SER A 419 -5.17 20.96 3.42
N HIS A 420 -4.80 19.72 3.74
CA HIS A 420 -4.93 18.56 2.86
C HIS A 420 -6.16 17.75 3.24
N PRO A 421 -6.78 17.03 2.28
CA PRO A 421 -7.76 16.00 2.63
C PRO A 421 -7.10 14.93 3.50
N ILE A 422 -7.71 14.67 4.67
CA ILE A 422 -7.34 13.58 5.58
C ILE A 422 -8.58 12.72 5.80
N GLU A 423 -8.46 11.43 5.54
CA GLU A 423 -9.48 10.42 5.80
C GLU A 423 -9.04 9.52 6.95
N LEU A 424 -9.87 9.41 7.98
CA LEU A 424 -9.71 8.41 9.04
C LEU A 424 -10.50 7.16 8.65
N ASN A 425 -9.87 6.00 8.76
CA ASN A 425 -10.48 4.69 8.51
C ASN A 425 -10.19 3.81 9.73
N GLY A 426 -10.76 4.20 10.87
CA GLY A 426 -10.52 3.62 12.20
C GLY A 426 -9.28 4.16 12.93
N GLY A 427 -8.41 4.90 12.23
CA GLY A 427 -7.17 5.44 12.79
C GLY A 427 -7.35 6.69 13.66
N SER A 428 -6.23 7.26 14.11
CA SER A 428 -6.25 8.47 14.94
C SER A 428 -5.38 9.61 14.44
N ILE A 429 -5.82 10.84 14.74
CA ILE A 429 -5.11 12.08 14.44
C ILE A 429 -4.93 12.89 15.72
N ALA A 430 -3.73 13.44 15.92
CA ALA A 430 -3.39 14.11 17.16
C ALA A 430 -2.54 15.37 16.93
N ALA A 431 -2.71 16.35 17.81
CA ALA A 431 -1.85 17.53 17.89
C ALA A 431 -1.47 17.82 19.35
N PRO A 432 -0.64 16.96 19.96
CA PRO A 432 -0.45 16.94 21.42
C PRO A 432 0.16 18.23 21.97
N SER A 433 0.95 18.98 21.18
CA SER A 433 1.59 20.22 21.63
C SER A 433 0.59 21.34 21.93
N ILE A 434 -0.57 21.36 21.28
CA ILE A 434 -1.63 22.36 21.50
C ILE A 434 -2.98 21.75 21.87
N ASN A 435 -3.05 20.43 21.93
CA ASN A 435 -4.25 19.68 22.27
C ASN A 435 -5.45 19.96 21.33
N THR A 436 -5.20 20.39 20.09
CA THR A 436 -6.27 20.55 19.10
C THR A 436 -5.78 20.38 17.65
N VAL A 437 -6.55 19.64 16.87
CA VAL A 437 -6.40 19.47 15.42
C VAL A 437 -7.32 20.47 14.72
N SER A 438 -6.85 21.10 13.64
CA SER A 438 -7.64 22.13 12.95
C SER A 438 -7.44 22.14 11.42
N PRO A 439 -8.34 21.49 10.65
CA PRO A 439 -8.38 21.68 9.21
C PRO A 439 -8.71 23.14 8.86
N PHE A 440 -8.15 23.65 7.76
CA PHE A 440 -8.41 25.02 7.30
C PHE A 440 -8.38 25.17 5.78
N GLY A 441 -8.97 26.26 5.28
CA GLY A 441 -9.21 26.39 3.85
C GLY A 441 -10.16 25.29 3.38
N ALA A 442 -10.11 24.88 2.11
CA ALA A 442 -10.98 23.83 1.58
C ALA A 442 -10.57 22.40 2.01
N ALA A 443 -9.91 22.24 3.16
CA ALA A 443 -9.51 20.95 3.69
C ALA A 443 -10.72 20.18 4.22
N VAL A 444 -10.69 18.87 4.04
CA VAL A 444 -11.71 17.94 4.55
C VAL A 444 -11.04 16.97 5.51
N LEU A 445 -11.56 16.88 6.73
CA LEU A 445 -11.33 15.74 7.61
C LEU A 445 -12.54 14.82 7.46
N SER A 446 -12.37 13.62 6.94
CA SER A 446 -13.46 12.66 6.69
C SER A 446 -13.25 11.33 7.40
N GLY A 447 -14.30 10.50 7.43
CA GLY A 447 -14.23 9.11 7.84
C GLY A 447 -14.55 8.85 9.32
N GLU A 448 -14.10 7.70 9.81
CA GLU A 448 -14.33 7.22 11.18
C GLU A 448 -13.01 7.04 11.92
N GLY A 449 -13.02 7.25 13.24
CA GLY A 449 -11.81 7.15 14.05
C GLY A 449 -11.76 8.19 15.16
N VAL A 450 -10.55 8.51 15.61
CA VAL A 450 -10.34 9.32 16.82
C VAL A 450 -9.51 10.57 16.54
N VAL A 451 -10.02 11.73 16.96
CA VAL A 451 -9.24 12.95 17.15
C VAL A 451 -8.79 13.00 18.61
N GLU A 452 -7.50 12.77 18.84
CA GLU A 452 -6.89 12.87 20.17
C GLU A 452 -6.78 14.36 20.56
N GLY A 453 -7.53 14.77 21.59
CA GLY A 453 -7.71 16.17 21.99
C GLY A 453 -8.87 16.86 21.27
N GLY A 454 -8.80 18.18 21.10
CA GLY A 454 -9.89 18.97 20.51
C GLY A 454 -9.87 19.04 18.98
N LEU A 455 -11.02 19.35 18.37
CA LEU A 455 -11.17 19.55 16.93
C LEU A 455 -11.71 20.95 16.65
N THR A 456 -10.99 21.77 15.88
CA THR A 456 -11.45 23.09 15.44
C THR A 456 -11.60 23.13 13.91
N ALA A 457 -12.84 23.08 13.42
CA ALA A 457 -13.15 23.29 12.02
C ALA A 457 -13.01 24.78 11.67
N ALA A 458 -11.94 25.17 10.98
CA ALA A 458 -11.72 26.57 10.62
C ALA A 458 -12.56 26.98 9.39
N ALA A 459 -12.63 28.29 9.12
CA ALA A 459 -13.36 28.83 7.98
C ALA A 459 -12.98 28.14 6.66
N GLY A 460 -14.00 27.69 5.92
CA GLY A 460 -13.89 26.96 4.66
C GLY A 460 -13.66 25.45 4.79
N ALA A 461 -13.34 24.94 5.98
CA ALA A 461 -13.06 23.53 6.20
C ALA A 461 -14.33 22.72 6.42
N THR A 462 -14.28 21.45 6.05
CA THR A 462 -15.36 20.49 6.27
C THR A 462 -14.90 19.37 7.19
N ILE A 463 -15.69 19.07 8.20
CA ILE A 463 -15.63 17.81 8.95
C ILE A 463 -16.75 16.94 8.41
N ARG A 464 -16.43 15.78 7.85
CA ARG A 464 -17.41 14.80 7.38
C ARG A 464 -17.26 13.56 8.24
N VAL A 465 -18.31 13.17 8.94
CA VAL A 465 -18.30 11.86 9.60
C VAL A 465 -18.53 10.82 8.51
N GLY A 466 -17.69 9.80 8.44
CA GLY A 466 -17.79 8.78 7.40
C GLY A 466 -17.38 9.23 5.99
N GLY A 467 -17.80 8.43 5.02
CA GLY A 467 -17.64 8.68 3.58
C GLY A 467 -18.74 9.60 3.06
N VAL A 468 -19.00 9.56 1.75
CA VAL A 468 -20.23 10.14 1.19
C VAL A 468 -21.30 9.07 1.22
N GLY A 469 -22.40 9.33 1.93
CA GLY A 469 -23.42 8.32 2.25
C GLY A 469 -22.95 7.42 3.39
N VAL A 470 -23.86 6.57 3.87
CA VAL A 470 -23.53 5.61 4.93
C VAL A 470 -22.86 4.39 4.31
N ALA A 471 -21.81 3.87 4.96
CA ALA A 471 -21.08 2.72 4.45
C ALA A 471 -22.01 1.50 4.34
N LYS A 472 -21.91 0.76 3.26
CA LYS A 472 -22.73 -0.44 3.00
C LYS A 472 -21.82 -1.55 2.51
N PRO A 473 -21.20 -2.33 3.41
CA PRO A 473 -20.36 -3.44 3.01
C PRO A 473 -21.17 -4.40 2.13
N ALA A 474 -20.69 -4.61 0.90
CA ALA A 474 -21.33 -5.47 -0.08
C ALA A 474 -20.42 -6.65 -0.40
N TRP A 475 -21.02 -7.83 -0.51
CA TRP A 475 -20.31 -9.06 -0.87
C TRP A 475 -19.54 -8.89 -2.18
N ALA A 476 -18.23 -9.05 -2.10
CA ALA A 476 -17.36 -9.09 -3.27
C ALA A 476 -17.30 -10.53 -3.79
N THR A 477 -17.63 -10.74 -5.06
CA THR A 477 -17.49 -12.04 -5.69
C THR A 477 -16.01 -12.34 -5.92
N ILE A 478 -15.47 -13.33 -5.21
CA ILE A 478 -14.15 -13.87 -5.51
C ILE A 478 -14.27 -14.71 -6.79
N ASP A 479 -15.16 -15.70 -6.77
CA ASP A 479 -15.41 -16.54 -7.94
C ASP A 479 -16.76 -17.27 -7.85
N ASN A 480 -17.55 -17.20 -8.91
CA ASN A 480 -18.77 -17.99 -9.08
C ASN A 480 -18.63 -19.08 -10.16
N PHE A 481 -17.45 -19.24 -10.75
CA PHE A 481 -17.09 -20.22 -11.78
C PHE A 481 -17.83 -20.14 -13.11
N GLU A 482 -18.90 -19.36 -13.23
CA GLU A 482 -19.77 -19.23 -14.42
C GLU A 482 -19.05 -18.63 -15.64
N SER A 483 -17.89 -17.99 -15.43
CA SER A 483 -17.08 -17.44 -16.52
C SER A 483 -16.19 -18.46 -17.21
N TYR A 484 -16.05 -19.68 -16.65
CA TYR A 484 -15.12 -20.68 -17.14
C TYR A 484 -15.81 -21.76 -17.97
N SER A 485 -15.10 -22.26 -18.98
CA SER A 485 -15.55 -23.47 -19.67
C SER A 485 -15.29 -24.70 -18.81
N ALA A 486 -16.26 -25.61 -18.75
CA ALA A 486 -16.07 -26.89 -18.09
C ALA A 486 -14.83 -27.63 -18.64
N GLY A 487 -13.97 -28.11 -17.73
CA GLY A 487 -12.73 -28.74 -18.10
C GLY A 487 -11.72 -28.82 -16.96
N LYS A 488 -10.77 -29.73 -17.13
CA LYS A 488 -9.68 -29.96 -16.19
C LYS A 488 -8.76 -28.75 -16.07
N LEU A 489 -8.27 -28.49 -14.86
CA LEU A 489 -7.37 -27.34 -14.63
C LEU A 489 -6.00 -27.45 -15.35
N ASN A 490 -5.59 -28.64 -15.83
CA ASN A 490 -4.39 -28.79 -16.69
C ASN A 490 -4.66 -28.43 -18.16
N ALA A 491 -5.92 -28.24 -18.55
CA ALA A 491 -6.30 -27.75 -19.88
C ALA A 491 -6.37 -26.22 -19.93
N GLY A 492 -6.06 -25.51 -18.82
CA GLY A 492 -6.17 -24.06 -18.72
C GLY A 492 -7.61 -23.55 -18.66
N ALA A 493 -8.54 -24.36 -18.12
CA ALA A 493 -9.98 -24.05 -18.06
C ALA A 493 -10.30 -22.70 -17.40
N THR A 494 -9.46 -22.28 -16.45
CA THR A 494 -9.57 -21.01 -15.73
C THR A 494 -8.50 -19.99 -16.16
N GLY A 495 -7.76 -20.24 -17.24
CA GLY A 495 -6.68 -19.33 -17.69
C GLY A 495 -5.50 -19.18 -16.70
N GLY A 496 -5.41 -20.03 -15.67
CA GLY A 496 -4.38 -19.97 -14.62
C GLY A 496 -4.84 -19.35 -13.31
N VAL A 497 -6.07 -18.83 -13.24
CA VAL A 497 -6.71 -18.27 -12.02
C VAL A 497 -6.73 -19.31 -10.90
N TRP A 498 -7.21 -20.51 -11.22
CA TRP A 498 -7.10 -21.69 -10.36
C TRP A 498 -6.03 -22.64 -10.87
N THR A 499 -5.13 -23.03 -9.97
CA THR A 499 -4.10 -24.02 -10.26
C THR A 499 -4.46 -25.33 -9.60
N GLY A 500 -4.59 -26.40 -10.39
CA GLY A 500 -4.73 -27.75 -9.84
C GLY A 500 -3.39 -28.23 -9.29
N VAL A 501 -3.34 -28.68 -8.03
CA VAL A 501 -2.11 -29.24 -7.46
C VAL A 501 -2.20 -30.77 -7.48
N PHE A 502 -1.31 -31.36 -8.29
CA PHE A 502 -0.79 -32.74 -8.29
C PHE A 502 -0.23 -33.08 -9.70
N ASP A 503 1.10 -33.23 -9.79
CA ASP A 503 1.86 -33.87 -10.88
C ASP A 503 1.40 -33.60 -12.33
N GLY A 504 0.83 -32.42 -12.63
CA GLY A 504 0.33 -32.05 -13.96
C GLY A 504 -0.87 -32.86 -14.50
N THR A 505 -1.52 -33.71 -13.68
CA THR A 505 -2.58 -34.63 -14.16
C THR A 505 -4.02 -34.15 -13.98
N ALA A 506 -4.23 -32.97 -13.40
CA ALA A 506 -5.53 -32.32 -13.10
C ALA A 506 -6.61 -33.25 -12.53
N ASN A 507 -6.60 -33.31 -11.20
CA ASN A 507 -7.63 -33.95 -10.38
C ASN A 507 -8.59 -32.93 -9.75
N ALA A 508 -8.65 -31.74 -10.34
CA ALA A 508 -9.70 -30.77 -10.14
C ALA A 508 -10.13 -30.25 -11.52
N GLU A 509 -11.42 -29.94 -11.64
CA GLU A 509 -11.98 -29.44 -12.89
C GLU A 509 -13.18 -28.54 -12.62
N VAL A 510 -13.42 -27.61 -13.55
CA VAL A 510 -14.70 -26.90 -13.61
C VAL A 510 -15.72 -27.85 -14.23
N VAL A 511 -16.82 -28.08 -13.54
CA VAL A 511 -17.94 -28.91 -14.02
C VAL A 511 -19.18 -28.06 -14.22
N SER A 512 -19.99 -28.40 -15.22
CA SER A 512 -21.28 -27.75 -15.45
C SER A 512 -22.41 -28.69 -15.06
N ALA A 513 -23.32 -28.22 -14.20
CA ALA A 513 -24.54 -28.91 -13.81
C ALA A 513 -25.75 -28.04 -14.13
N ALA A 514 -26.45 -28.36 -15.22
CA ALA A 514 -27.63 -27.60 -15.69
C ALA A 514 -27.36 -26.10 -15.96
N GLY A 515 -26.12 -25.73 -16.32
CA GLY A 515 -25.73 -24.35 -16.61
C GLY A 515 -25.31 -23.54 -15.39
N ASN A 516 -25.00 -24.21 -14.28
CA ASN A 516 -24.27 -23.67 -13.14
C ASN A 516 -22.91 -24.36 -13.11
N GLU A 517 -21.85 -23.59 -13.35
CA GLU A 517 -20.48 -24.04 -13.25
C GLU A 517 -20.05 -24.13 -11.77
N SER A 518 -19.13 -25.03 -11.44
CA SER A 518 -18.57 -25.14 -10.08
C SER A 518 -17.21 -25.83 -10.11
N LEU A 519 -16.39 -25.58 -9.09
CA LEU A 519 -15.11 -26.25 -8.94
C LEU A 519 -15.28 -27.59 -8.23
N GLN A 520 -14.88 -28.66 -8.90
CA GLN A 520 -14.95 -30.02 -8.36
C GLN A 520 -13.56 -30.60 -8.11
N PHE A 521 -13.34 -31.14 -6.92
CA PHE A 521 -12.11 -31.84 -6.55
C PHE A 521 -12.33 -33.36 -6.48
N TYR A 522 -11.37 -34.13 -7.02
CA TYR A 522 -11.39 -35.59 -7.05
C TYR A 522 -10.29 -36.19 -6.17
N GLY A 523 -10.61 -37.19 -5.36
CA GLY A 523 -9.59 -38.06 -4.77
C GLY A 523 -9.36 -39.30 -5.61
N THR A 524 -8.11 -39.74 -5.64
CA THR A 524 -7.75 -40.97 -6.36
C THR A 524 -6.63 -41.75 -5.66
N GLY A 525 -6.38 -41.52 -4.37
CA GLY A 525 -5.34 -42.23 -3.59
C GLY A 525 -4.79 -41.46 -2.39
N SER A 526 -3.70 -41.97 -1.80
CA SER A 526 -3.11 -41.51 -0.52
C SER A 526 -2.34 -40.18 -0.57
N ALA A 527 -2.57 -39.33 -1.57
CA ALA A 527 -1.83 -38.07 -1.79
C ALA A 527 -2.79 -36.93 -2.18
N TRP A 528 -2.40 -35.68 -1.89
CA TRP A 528 -3.18 -34.47 -2.09
C TRP A 528 -3.62 -34.26 -3.55
N ARG A 529 -4.90 -33.95 -3.76
CA ARG A 529 -5.52 -33.74 -5.08
C ARG A 529 -6.59 -32.66 -4.99
N GLY A 530 -6.29 -31.50 -5.54
CA GLY A 530 -7.10 -30.32 -5.31
C GLY A 530 -6.80 -29.16 -6.24
N ALA A 531 -7.28 -27.99 -5.86
CA ALA A 531 -6.91 -26.73 -6.50
C ALA A 531 -6.73 -25.63 -5.46
N GLN A 532 -6.00 -24.61 -5.86
CA GLN A 532 -5.76 -23.39 -5.10
C GLN A 532 -5.86 -22.18 -6.02
N ALA A 533 -6.16 -21.03 -5.43
CA ALA A 533 -6.10 -19.73 -6.08
C ALA A 533 -5.61 -18.67 -5.10
N SER A 534 -4.85 -17.70 -5.62
CA SER A 534 -4.42 -16.53 -4.85
C SER A 534 -5.59 -15.55 -4.76
N LEU A 535 -5.99 -15.23 -3.54
CA LEU A 535 -7.01 -14.21 -3.27
C LEU A 535 -6.55 -12.81 -3.65
N ALA A 536 -5.24 -12.56 -3.72
CA ALA A 536 -4.66 -11.25 -4.01
C ALA A 536 -4.58 -10.91 -5.51
N SER A 537 -4.64 -11.90 -6.40
CA SER A 537 -4.31 -11.66 -7.82
C SER A 537 -5.06 -12.51 -8.84
N SER A 538 -5.79 -13.54 -8.42
CA SER A 538 -6.31 -14.53 -9.37
C SER A 538 -7.59 -14.12 -10.11
N PHE A 539 -8.43 -13.19 -9.63
CA PHE A 539 -9.82 -13.09 -10.12
C PHE A 539 -10.13 -11.87 -10.99
N ASP A 540 -10.11 -10.67 -10.42
CA ASP A 540 -10.54 -9.44 -11.12
C ASP A 540 -9.68 -8.21 -10.79
N SER A 541 -8.43 -8.44 -10.36
CA SER A 541 -7.49 -7.45 -9.81
C SER A 541 -7.82 -6.89 -8.42
N GLY A 542 -8.95 -7.31 -7.81
CA GLY A 542 -9.20 -7.12 -6.38
C GLY A 542 -8.30 -8.00 -5.51
N ASP A 543 -7.95 -7.49 -4.32
CA ASP A 543 -7.25 -8.24 -3.28
C ASP A 543 -8.25 -8.66 -2.21
N TYR A 544 -8.54 -9.96 -2.16
CA TYR A 544 -9.46 -10.59 -1.21
C TYR A 544 -8.73 -11.34 -0.11
N SER A 545 -7.43 -11.06 0.05
CA SER A 545 -6.66 -11.58 1.18
C SER A 545 -7.13 -10.93 2.47
N LEU A 546 -7.07 -11.69 3.57
CA LEU A 546 -7.34 -11.15 4.89
C LEU A 546 -6.01 -10.79 5.55
N PRO A 547 -5.65 -9.49 5.67
CA PRO A 547 -4.38 -9.09 6.27
C PRO A 547 -4.26 -9.54 7.72
N ASP A 548 -3.03 -9.62 8.22
CA ASP A 548 -2.79 -9.77 9.67
C ASP A 548 -3.49 -8.64 10.43
N GLY A 549 -4.21 -8.96 11.51
CA GLY A 549 -5.03 -8.00 12.24
C GLY A 549 -6.42 -7.72 11.64
N GLY A 550 -6.73 -8.21 10.43
CA GLY A 550 -8.03 -7.99 9.79
C GLY A 550 -9.11 -8.98 10.24
N ALA A 551 -10.39 -8.59 10.10
CA ALA A 551 -11.54 -9.47 10.24
C ALA A 551 -12.38 -9.52 8.95
N GLY A 552 -12.97 -10.67 8.63
CA GLY A 552 -13.73 -10.86 7.39
C GLY A 552 -14.55 -12.13 7.35
N THR A 553 -15.57 -12.15 6.50
CA THR A 553 -16.43 -13.30 6.25
C THR A 553 -16.28 -13.79 4.82
N TYR A 554 -15.91 -15.07 4.68
CA TYR A 554 -15.97 -15.78 3.40
C TYR A 554 -17.26 -16.59 3.34
N PHE A 555 -18.05 -16.40 2.30
CA PHE A 555 -19.19 -17.26 1.99
C PHE A 555 -18.85 -18.14 0.80
N PHE A 556 -19.26 -19.40 0.86
CA PHE A 556 -19.26 -20.30 -0.29
C PHE A 556 -20.26 -21.41 -0.07
N ARG A 557 -20.69 -22.04 -1.16
CA ARG A 557 -21.50 -23.25 -1.12
C ARG A 557 -20.62 -24.46 -1.24
N VAL A 558 -20.90 -25.49 -0.44
CA VAL A 558 -20.26 -26.80 -0.56
C VAL A 558 -21.28 -27.88 -0.82
N GLN A 559 -20.93 -28.81 -1.69
CA GLN A 559 -21.79 -29.95 -1.98
C GLN A 559 -20.98 -31.23 -2.06
N ARG A 560 -21.54 -32.28 -1.46
CA ARG A 560 -21.09 -33.64 -1.71
C ARG A 560 -21.79 -34.20 -2.94
N GLN A 561 -21.01 -34.79 -3.82
CA GLN A 561 -21.46 -35.60 -4.93
C GLN A 561 -21.10 -37.08 -4.70
N GLY A 562 -21.94 -38.00 -5.20
CA GLY A 562 -21.68 -39.44 -5.18
C GLY A 562 -21.92 -40.14 -3.82
N THR A 563 -21.76 -41.47 -3.81
CA THR A 563 -22.23 -42.34 -2.72
C THR A 563 -21.11 -43.01 -1.91
N GLN A 564 -19.84 -42.80 -2.28
CA GLN A 564 -18.69 -43.32 -1.53
C GLN A 564 -18.27 -42.38 -0.38
N THR A 565 -17.42 -42.90 0.50
CA THR A 565 -16.82 -42.15 1.61
C THR A 565 -16.00 -40.98 1.09
N ILE A 566 -16.07 -39.85 1.79
CA ILE A 566 -15.41 -38.62 1.39
C ILE A 566 -14.68 -37.98 2.58
N ASP A 567 -13.55 -37.35 2.29
CA ASP A 567 -12.82 -36.50 3.23
C ASP A 567 -12.26 -35.33 2.42
N GLY A 568 -13.15 -34.38 2.12
CA GLY A 568 -12.81 -33.19 1.38
C GLY A 568 -12.45 -32.07 2.33
N VAL A 569 -11.31 -31.45 2.14
CA VAL A 569 -10.74 -30.42 3.01
C VAL A 569 -10.63 -29.14 2.22
N PHE A 570 -10.98 -28.02 2.84
CA PHE A 570 -10.89 -26.70 2.23
C PHE A 570 -10.72 -25.62 3.30
N GLY A 571 -10.19 -24.47 2.89
CA GLY A 571 -10.02 -23.33 3.77
C GLY A 571 -8.96 -22.36 3.27
N LEU A 572 -8.38 -21.62 4.22
CA LEU A 572 -7.50 -20.48 3.96
C LEU A 572 -6.07 -20.75 4.45
N THR A 573 -5.10 -20.14 3.77
CA THR A 573 -3.67 -20.19 4.13
C THR A 573 -2.95 -18.90 3.73
N ASP A 574 -1.80 -18.67 4.35
CA ASP A 574 -0.81 -17.64 4.05
C ASP A 574 0.30 -18.13 3.10
N ALA A 575 0.22 -19.39 2.65
CA ALA A 575 1.17 -19.98 1.73
C ALA A 575 0.80 -19.70 0.27
N ALA A 576 1.69 -19.02 -0.45
CA ALA A 576 1.56 -18.78 -1.90
C ALA A 576 1.43 -20.07 -2.76
N ALA A 577 1.83 -21.23 -2.22
CA ALA A 577 1.53 -22.52 -2.79
C ALA A 577 1.49 -23.63 -1.73
N ILE A 578 0.49 -24.50 -1.84
CA ILE A 578 0.35 -25.66 -0.97
C ILE A 578 1.22 -26.82 -1.50
N GLY A 579 2.07 -27.36 -0.65
CA GLY A 579 2.95 -28.51 -0.86
C GLY A 579 2.22 -29.83 -1.05
N THR A 580 2.96 -30.84 -1.52
CA THR A 580 2.40 -32.10 -2.04
C THR A 580 2.03 -33.15 -0.98
N ASP A 581 2.47 -32.96 0.26
CA ASP A 581 2.58 -34.08 1.21
C ASP A 581 1.54 -34.07 2.36
N ALA A 582 0.92 -32.92 2.72
CA ALA A 582 -0.23 -32.87 3.64
C ALA A 582 -0.95 -31.49 3.69
N PRO A 583 -2.25 -31.38 3.32
CA PRO A 583 -3.00 -30.11 3.41
C PRO A 583 -3.20 -29.64 4.84
N TRP A 584 -3.39 -30.60 5.75
CA TRP A 584 -3.70 -30.36 7.16
C TRP A 584 -2.59 -29.64 7.92
N SER A 585 -1.38 -29.61 7.35
CA SER A 585 -0.23 -28.89 7.90
C SER A 585 -0.01 -27.53 7.26
N GLU A 586 -0.78 -27.16 6.25
CA GLU A 586 -0.54 -25.94 5.47
C GLU A 586 -1.75 -24.99 5.44
N LEU A 587 -2.96 -25.49 5.69
CA LEU A 587 -4.11 -24.62 5.93
C LEU A 587 -4.08 -24.01 7.34
N ALA A 588 -4.14 -22.69 7.40
CA ALA A 588 -4.30 -21.94 8.65
C ALA A 588 -5.72 -22.11 9.21
N ILE A 589 -6.72 -22.14 8.33
CA ILE A 589 -8.12 -22.45 8.69
C ILE A 589 -8.54 -23.68 7.91
N THR A 590 -9.04 -24.70 8.62
CA THR A 590 -9.39 -25.98 8.00
C THR A 590 -10.84 -26.36 8.29
N LEU A 591 -11.61 -26.54 7.22
CA LEU A 591 -12.92 -27.18 7.23
C LEU A 591 -12.84 -28.50 6.47
N SER A 592 -13.70 -29.45 6.82
CA SER A 592 -13.86 -30.67 6.04
C SER A 592 -15.29 -31.15 5.91
N LEU A 593 -15.63 -31.62 4.72
CA LEU A 593 -16.83 -32.39 4.46
C LEU A 593 -16.48 -33.88 4.53
N PHE A 594 -16.92 -34.53 5.59
CA PHE A 594 -16.47 -35.86 5.96
C PHE A 594 -17.61 -36.87 6.03
N GLN A 595 -17.38 -38.07 5.52
CA GLN A 595 -18.21 -39.24 5.76
C GLN A 595 -17.34 -40.43 6.17
N GLY A 596 -17.65 -41.03 7.31
CA GLY A 596 -16.97 -42.22 7.80
C GLY A 596 -17.19 -43.47 6.94
N THR A 597 -16.46 -44.55 7.27
CA THR A 597 -16.46 -45.81 6.50
C THR A 597 -17.60 -46.77 6.88
N GLY A 598 -18.45 -46.41 7.84
CA GLY A 598 -19.61 -47.19 8.25
C GLY A 598 -20.75 -47.12 7.23
N ALA A 599 -21.42 -48.26 7.00
CA ALA A 599 -22.62 -48.26 6.18
C ALA A 599 -23.72 -47.43 6.86
N GLY A 600 -24.05 -46.27 6.28
CA GLY A 600 -25.06 -45.34 6.80
C GLY A 600 -24.50 -44.14 7.58
N ASP A 601 -23.18 -43.93 7.61
CA ASP A 601 -22.59 -42.73 8.21
C ASP A 601 -23.11 -41.47 7.49
N ALA A 602 -23.62 -40.51 8.25
CA ALA A 602 -24.04 -39.22 7.73
C ALA A 602 -22.82 -38.39 7.31
N THR A 603 -22.96 -37.57 6.26
CA THR A 603 -21.95 -36.57 5.92
C THR A 603 -22.03 -35.43 6.94
N ALA A 604 -20.88 -35.03 7.47
CA ALA A 604 -20.75 -33.94 8.41
C ALA A 604 -19.80 -32.87 7.85
N LEU A 605 -20.17 -31.60 8.01
CA LEU A 605 -19.23 -30.49 7.97
C LEU A 605 -18.51 -30.43 9.32
N ARG A 606 -17.19 -30.36 9.30
CA ARG A 606 -16.34 -30.26 10.49
C ARG A 606 -15.41 -29.07 10.38
N ALA A 607 -15.11 -28.44 11.50
CA ALA A 607 -14.05 -27.44 11.64
C ALA A 607 -12.92 -27.99 12.51
N PHE A 608 -11.68 -27.66 12.20
CA PHE A 608 -10.53 -28.06 12.99
C PHE A 608 -10.21 -27.04 14.09
N ASP A 609 -10.18 -27.47 15.34
CA ASP A 609 -9.74 -26.63 16.45
C ASP A 609 -8.23 -26.78 16.72
N GLY A 610 -7.49 -25.70 16.46
CA GLY A 610 -6.05 -25.58 16.67
C GLY A 610 -5.57 -25.77 18.11
N ASP A 611 -6.41 -25.47 19.11
CA ASP A 611 -6.05 -25.52 20.53
C ASP A 611 -6.08 -26.94 21.14
N GLY A 612 -6.01 -27.95 20.28
CA GLY A 612 -5.97 -29.36 20.67
C GLY A 612 -7.32 -30.06 20.70
N GLY A 613 -8.40 -29.40 20.27
CA GLY A 613 -9.74 -29.95 20.15
C GLY A 613 -9.91 -30.92 18.96
N GLY A 614 -9.13 -30.75 17.88
CA GLY A 614 -9.24 -31.58 16.68
C GLY A 614 -10.49 -31.26 15.86
N ASP A 615 -10.96 -32.20 15.04
CA ASP A 615 -12.14 -31.98 14.19
C ASP A 615 -13.44 -31.97 15.02
N VAL A 616 -14.16 -30.86 14.99
CA VAL A 616 -15.47 -30.65 15.64
C VAL A 616 -16.56 -30.61 14.59
N VAL A 617 -17.65 -31.36 14.81
CA VAL A 617 -18.82 -31.38 13.89
C VAL A 617 -19.62 -30.10 14.02
N ILE A 618 -19.80 -29.39 12.91
CA ILE A 618 -20.56 -28.14 12.77
C ILE A 618 -22.00 -28.44 12.33
N ALA A 619 -22.12 -29.18 11.23
CA ALA A 619 -23.39 -29.63 10.68
C ALA A 619 -23.30 -31.13 10.40
N ASN A 620 -24.35 -31.87 10.73
CA ASN A 620 -24.41 -33.32 10.51
C ASN A 620 -25.62 -33.67 9.64
N GLY A 621 -25.52 -34.72 8.84
CA GLY A 621 -26.59 -35.12 7.94
C GLY A 621 -26.70 -34.26 6.69
N VAL A 622 -25.59 -33.68 6.22
CA VAL A 622 -25.55 -32.96 4.95
C VAL A 622 -25.97 -33.92 3.83
N ALA A 623 -27.07 -33.62 3.13
CA ALA A 623 -27.59 -34.51 2.11
C ALA A 623 -26.65 -34.57 0.90
N ALA A 624 -26.63 -35.73 0.23
CA ALA A 624 -25.95 -35.84 -1.05
C ALA A 624 -26.70 -34.98 -2.09
N ASP A 625 -25.95 -34.32 -2.97
CA ASP A 625 -26.49 -33.47 -4.05
C ASP A 625 -27.27 -32.23 -3.57
N GLU A 626 -27.18 -31.87 -2.29
CA GLU A 626 -27.69 -30.60 -1.73
C GLU A 626 -26.53 -29.63 -1.49
N TRP A 627 -26.72 -28.37 -1.86
CA TRP A 627 -25.77 -27.30 -1.52
C TRP A 627 -25.96 -26.87 -0.07
N LEU A 628 -24.88 -26.92 0.70
CA LEU A 628 -24.79 -26.34 2.02
C LEU A 628 -24.13 -24.96 1.90
N ASN A 629 -24.81 -23.92 2.36
CA ASN A 629 -24.24 -22.59 2.48
C ASN A 629 -23.32 -22.56 3.70
N VAL A 630 -22.11 -22.02 3.55
CA VAL A 630 -21.12 -21.92 4.61
C VAL A 630 -20.61 -20.48 4.69
N TRP A 631 -20.72 -19.88 5.87
CA TRP A 631 -20.04 -18.63 6.22
C TRP A 631 -18.89 -18.97 7.14
N LEU A 632 -17.70 -18.52 6.76
CA LEU A 632 -16.49 -18.61 7.54
C LEU A 632 -16.15 -17.20 8.02
N VAL A 633 -16.50 -16.91 9.28
CA VAL A 633 -16.22 -15.63 9.94
C VAL A 633 -14.84 -15.74 10.57
N VAL A 634 -13.91 -14.88 10.15
CA VAL A 634 -12.49 -14.96 10.50
C VAL A 634 -12.05 -13.69 11.23
N ASP A 635 -11.38 -13.87 12.35
CA ASP A 635 -10.63 -12.85 13.07
C ASP A 635 -9.14 -13.22 12.97
N ASN A 636 -8.42 -12.52 12.08
CA ASN A 636 -7.00 -12.72 11.87
C ASN A 636 -6.12 -11.92 12.84
N GLU A 637 -6.70 -11.13 13.75
CA GLU A 637 -5.99 -10.55 14.89
C GLU A 637 -5.88 -11.60 16.00
N SER A 638 -7.02 -12.14 16.44
CA SER A 638 -7.10 -13.15 17.48
C SER A 638 -6.70 -14.56 17.00
N LYS A 639 -6.53 -14.75 15.68
CA LYS A 639 -6.28 -16.05 15.04
C LYS A 639 -7.38 -17.06 15.36
N THR A 640 -8.63 -16.61 15.25
CA THR A 640 -9.81 -17.43 15.49
C THR A 640 -10.81 -17.35 14.34
N TYR A 641 -11.71 -18.32 14.26
CA TYR A 641 -12.79 -18.32 13.29
C TYR A 641 -14.05 -18.99 13.83
N GLN A 642 -15.20 -18.61 13.27
CA GLN A 642 -16.49 -19.25 13.50
C GLN A 642 -17.09 -19.71 12.17
N VAL A 643 -18.01 -20.67 12.26
CA VAL A 643 -18.66 -21.24 11.07
C VAL A 643 -20.16 -21.11 11.25
N ALA A 644 -20.83 -20.49 10.28
CA ALA A 644 -22.28 -20.51 10.16
C ALA A 644 -22.69 -21.36 8.97
N THR A 645 -23.87 -21.98 9.05
CA THR A 645 -24.40 -22.78 7.94
C THR A 645 -25.89 -22.57 7.74
N SER A 646 -26.37 -22.75 6.52
CA SER A 646 -27.78 -22.81 6.18
C SER A 646 -28.00 -23.64 4.90
N THR A 647 -29.25 -23.81 4.49
CA THR A 647 -29.59 -24.36 3.16
C THR A 647 -30.56 -23.41 2.44
N GLY A 648 -30.63 -23.51 1.11
CA GLY A 648 -31.52 -22.68 0.31
C GLY A 648 -31.18 -21.18 0.39
N GLY A 649 -32.22 -20.34 0.55
CA GLY A 649 -32.11 -18.89 0.60
C GLY A 649 -32.04 -18.30 2.02
N ASP A 650 -31.85 -19.13 3.05
CA ASP A 650 -31.82 -18.69 4.45
C ASP A 650 -30.45 -18.11 4.83
N ASP A 651 -30.43 -17.18 5.79
CA ASP A 651 -29.21 -16.60 6.38
C ASP A 651 -28.45 -17.60 7.27
N GLY A 652 -27.16 -17.33 7.47
CA GLY A 652 -26.24 -18.17 8.22
C GLY A 652 -26.63 -18.32 9.68
N GLN A 653 -26.66 -19.56 10.18
CA GLN A 653 -26.83 -19.87 11.60
C GLN A 653 -25.47 -20.23 12.21
N LEU A 654 -24.95 -19.38 13.10
CA LEU A 654 -23.65 -19.59 13.74
C LEU A 654 -23.63 -20.87 14.58
N ALA A 655 -22.56 -21.64 14.42
CA ALA A 655 -22.22 -22.70 15.35
C ALA A 655 -21.82 -22.09 16.71
N PRO A 656 -22.10 -22.78 17.83
CA PRO A 656 -21.84 -22.25 19.17
C PRO A 656 -20.36 -22.20 19.55
N ASN A 657 -19.46 -22.63 18.65
CA ASN A 657 -18.04 -22.78 18.90
C ASN A 657 -17.24 -21.72 18.13
N THR A 658 -16.22 -21.18 18.79
CA THR A 658 -15.12 -20.43 18.17
C THR A 658 -13.91 -21.36 18.09
N PHE A 659 -13.25 -21.38 16.95
CA PHE A 659 -12.14 -22.28 16.65
C PHE A 659 -10.84 -21.49 16.51
N SER A 660 -9.74 -22.00 17.05
CA SER A 660 -8.43 -21.39 16.86
C SER A 660 -7.80 -21.87 15.55
N PHE A 661 -6.97 -21.03 14.93
CA PHE A 661 -6.22 -21.39 13.71
C PHE A 661 -5.38 -22.65 13.94
N GLY A 662 -5.23 -23.43 12.86
CA GLY A 662 -4.66 -24.76 12.85
C GLY A 662 -3.12 -24.86 12.95
N ARG A 663 -2.58 -25.97 12.46
CA ARG A 663 -1.25 -26.51 12.83
C ARG A 663 -0.02 -25.84 12.19
N GLN A 664 -0.18 -24.89 11.28
CA GLN A 664 0.85 -23.88 11.03
C GLN A 664 0.31 -22.54 11.51
N PRO A 665 0.98 -21.88 12.47
CA PRO A 665 0.45 -20.66 13.01
C PRO A 665 0.79 -19.54 12.00
N ALA A 666 -0.25 -18.97 11.38
CA ALA A 666 -0.18 -17.78 10.51
C ALA A 666 0.19 -16.53 11.34
N LEU A 667 1.29 -16.59 12.10
CA LEU A 667 1.72 -15.54 12.99
C LEU A 667 2.30 -14.40 12.16
N GLY A 668 1.62 -13.26 12.16
CA GLY A 668 2.10 -12.08 11.45
C GLY A 668 1.95 -12.15 9.93
N ALA A 669 0.99 -12.94 9.42
CA ALA A 669 0.81 -13.15 7.99
C ALA A 669 -0.65 -12.96 7.54
N SER A 670 -0.81 -12.43 6.32
CA SER A 670 -2.09 -12.34 5.62
C SER A 670 -2.55 -13.72 5.12
N LEU A 671 -3.84 -14.02 5.18
CA LEU A 671 -4.43 -15.18 4.54
C LEU A 671 -4.70 -14.84 3.07
N ASP A 672 -3.84 -15.29 2.17
CA ASP A 672 -3.80 -14.85 0.77
C ASP A 672 -4.25 -15.91 -0.24
N THR A 673 -4.56 -17.12 0.23
CA THR A 673 -4.83 -18.26 -0.63
C THR A 673 -6.03 -19.04 -0.12
N PHE A 674 -6.96 -19.35 -1.02
CA PHE A 674 -8.02 -20.32 -0.80
C PHE A 674 -7.68 -21.62 -1.51
N ALA A 675 -7.87 -22.75 -0.83
CA ALA A 675 -7.61 -24.05 -1.42
C ALA A 675 -8.58 -25.14 -0.96
N GLY A 676 -8.74 -26.15 -1.80
CA GLY A 676 -9.56 -27.33 -1.52
C GLY A 676 -8.98 -28.59 -2.15
N ALA A 677 -9.18 -29.74 -1.48
CA ALA A 677 -8.72 -31.05 -1.94
C ALA A 677 -9.60 -32.19 -1.41
N GLU A 678 -9.56 -33.36 -2.06
CA GLU A 678 -10.26 -34.57 -1.61
C GLU A 678 -9.28 -35.73 -1.37
N PHE A 679 -9.40 -36.42 -0.22
CA PHE A 679 -8.39 -37.37 0.27
C PHE A 679 -8.80 -38.85 0.24
N ARG A 680 -10.09 -39.19 0.30
CA ARG A 680 -10.53 -40.58 0.59
C ARG A 680 -11.38 -41.25 -0.48
N SER A 681 -11.83 -40.56 -1.53
CA SER A 681 -12.61 -41.23 -2.56
C SER A 681 -11.75 -42.30 -3.26
N GLY A 682 -12.31 -43.50 -3.40
CA GLY A 682 -11.63 -44.62 -4.06
C GLY A 682 -11.18 -44.23 -5.47
N SER A 683 -10.25 -45.00 -6.05
CA SER A 683 -9.49 -44.72 -7.28
C SER A 683 -10.30 -44.55 -8.60
N ASN A 684 -11.55 -44.10 -8.55
CA ASN A 684 -12.40 -43.82 -9.68
C ASN A 684 -12.92 -42.37 -9.61
N PRO A 685 -12.59 -41.48 -10.56
CA PRO A 685 -12.97 -40.06 -10.60
C PRO A 685 -14.48 -39.80 -10.85
N GLY A 686 -15.36 -40.63 -10.30
CA GLY A 686 -16.82 -40.48 -10.34
C GLY A 686 -17.54 -41.18 -9.17
N ALA A 687 -16.81 -41.45 -8.08
CA ALA A 687 -17.27 -42.22 -6.94
C ALA A 687 -17.86 -41.37 -5.80
N ALA A 688 -17.13 -40.33 -5.41
CA ALA A 688 -17.55 -39.24 -4.54
C ALA A 688 -16.64 -38.02 -4.78
N SER A 689 -17.16 -36.81 -4.63
CA SER A 689 -16.38 -35.57 -4.77
C SER A 689 -16.98 -34.43 -3.95
N VAL A 690 -16.15 -33.41 -3.69
CA VAL A 690 -16.60 -32.12 -3.13
C VAL A 690 -16.65 -31.11 -4.27
N ARG A 691 -17.74 -30.35 -4.29
CA ARG A 691 -17.87 -29.14 -5.11
C ARG A 691 -17.87 -27.91 -4.22
N ILE A 692 -17.24 -26.86 -4.71
CA ILE A 692 -17.28 -25.51 -4.14
C ILE A 692 -17.81 -24.57 -5.22
N ASP A 693 -18.65 -23.64 -4.81
CA ASP A 693 -19.28 -22.65 -5.68
C ASP A 693 -19.62 -21.35 -4.92
N ASP A 694 -19.86 -20.27 -5.66
CA ASP A 694 -20.18 -18.93 -5.16
C ASP A 694 -19.27 -18.46 -4.02
N LEU A 695 -17.95 -18.50 -4.24
CA LEU A 695 -16.99 -17.97 -3.29
C LEU A 695 -17.06 -16.45 -3.32
N VAL A 696 -17.48 -15.86 -2.21
CA VAL A 696 -17.56 -14.41 -2.02
C VAL A 696 -16.93 -14.01 -0.69
N PHE A 697 -16.53 -12.75 -0.58
CA PHE A 697 -15.88 -12.19 0.59
C PHE A 697 -16.51 -10.87 1.00
N LEU A 698 -16.55 -10.62 2.30
CA LEU A 698 -16.88 -9.33 2.88
C LEU A 698 -15.92 -9.05 4.03
N ALA A 699 -15.43 -7.82 4.14
CA ALA A 699 -14.73 -7.39 5.36
C ALA A 699 -15.72 -7.33 6.54
N GLY A 700 -15.28 -7.73 7.73
CA GLY A 700 -16.14 -7.85 8.91
C GLY A 700 -17.05 -9.09 8.96
N GLU A 701 -17.89 -9.15 9.98
CA GLU A 701 -18.86 -10.24 10.21
C GLU A 701 -20.17 -9.97 9.47
N ASN A 702 -20.61 -10.92 8.64
CA ASN A 702 -21.92 -10.84 8.00
C ASN A 702 -22.50 -12.22 7.70
N LEU A 703 -23.71 -12.48 8.17
CA LEU A 703 -24.39 -13.77 8.02
C LEU A 703 -25.56 -13.73 7.02
N LEU A 704 -25.81 -12.59 6.37
CA LEU A 704 -26.83 -12.52 5.33
C LEU A 704 -26.44 -13.39 4.14
N ASN A 705 -27.44 -14.01 3.52
CA ASN A 705 -27.24 -14.84 2.35
C ASN A 705 -27.01 -14.00 1.09
N PRO A 706 -25.80 -14.04 0.49
CA PRO A 706 -25.50 -13.28 -0.73
C PRO A 706 -26.28 -13.76 -1.96
N LEU A 707 -26.88 -14.96 -1.89
CA LEU A 707 -27.63 -15.59 -2.97
C LEU A 707 -29.15 -15.55 -2.76
N ALA A 708 -29.64 -14.79 -1.78
CA ALA A 708 -31.07 -14.67 -1.52
C ALA A 708 -31.83 -14.17 -2.77
N ALA A 709 -33.03 -14.72 -3.01
CA ALA A 709 -33.84 -14.41 -4.19
C ALA A 709 -34.33 -12.94 -4.25
N THR A 710 -34.39 -12.29 -3.09
CA THR A 710 -34.45 -10.84 -2.94
C THR A 710 -33.09 -10.38 -2.48
N ALA A 711 -32.59 -9.25 -3.01
CA ALA A 711 -31.35 -8.66 -2.52
C ALA A 711 -31.38 -8.64 -0.98
N PRO A 712 -30.30 -9.09 -0.31
CA PRO A 712 -30.24 -9.05 1.14
C PRO A 712 -30.51 -7.62 1.61
N PRO A 713 -31.14 -7.43 2.78
CA PRO A 713 -31.31 -6.09 3.33
C PRO A 713 -29.96 -5.39 3.38
N VAL A 714 -29.95 -4.12 2.98
CA VAL A 714 -28.75 -3.28 3.04
C VAL A 714 -28.33 -3.21 4.50
N ILE A 715 -27.13 -3.71 4.80
CA ILE A 715 -26.49 -3.46 6.09
C ILE A 715 -25.76 -2.13 5.92
N ALA A 716 -26.30 -1.10 6.57
CA ALA A 716 -25.64 0.18 6.70
C ALA A 716 -24.76 0.14 7.95
N GLU A 717 -23.52 0.57 7.81
CA GLU A 717 -22.56 0.75 8.89
C GLU A 717 -22.36 2.24 9.11
N ALA A 718 -22.91 2.72 10.21
CA ALA A 718 -22.75 4.10 10.63
C ALA A 718 -21.28 4.36 11.02
N ALA A 719 -20.70 5.41 10.44
CA ALA A 719 -19.39 5.88 10.81
C ALA A 719 -19.45 6.68 12.11
N VAL A 720 -18.43 6.52 12.95
CA VAL A 720 -18.28 7.31 14.17
C VAL A 720 -16.96 8.08 14.14
N LEU A 721 -17.06 9.41 14.27
CA LEU A 721 -15.90 10.26 14.52
C LEU A 721 -15.91 10.67 15.99
N GLN A 722 -14.90 10.25 16.74
CA GLN A 722 -14.74 10.61 18.14
C GLN A 722 -13.74 11.76 18.29
N VAL A 723 -14.10 12.76 19.08
CA VAL A 723 -13.25 13.87 19.52
C VAL A 723 -13.10 13.75 21.04
N GLU A 724 -11.89 13.50 21.53
CA GLU A 724 -11.65 13.31 22.96
C GLU A 724 -11.69 14.62 23.78
N GLY A 725 -11.55 15.75 23.11
CA GLY A 725 -11.64 17.09 23.69
C GLY A 725 -12.90 17.83 23.26
N ASP A 726 -12.75 19.15 23.11
CA ASP A 726 -13.82 20.04 22.65
C ASP A 726 -13.88 20.08 21.12
N TYR A 727 -15.08 20.23 20.58
CA TYR A 727 -15.31 20.56 19.17
C TYR A 727 -15.63 22.05 19.02
N PHE A 728 -15.05 22.71 18.02
CA PHE A 728 -15.34 24.10 17.65
C PHE A 728 -15.61 24.22 16.14
N GLY A 729 -16.87 24.51 15.77
CA GLY A 729 -17.23 24.94 14.43
C GLY A 729 -17.13 26.46 14.29
N LEU A 730 -16.22 26.97 13.44
CA LEU A 730 -16.12 28.41 13.19
C LEU A 730 -17.09 28.85 12.09
N ALA A 731 -17.24 30.17 11.91
CA ALA A 731 -18.01 30.70 10.77
C ALA A 731 -17.42 30.17 9.44
N GLU A 732 -18.31 29.82 8.50
CA GLU A 732 -17.96 29.27 7.18
C GLU A 732 -17.32 27.86 7.20
N SER A 733 -17.27 27.16 8.35
CA SER A 733 -16.98 25.71 8.38
C SER A 733 -18.26 24.89 8.24
N ALA A 734 -18.13 23.64 7.81
CA ALA A 734 -19.25 22.68 7.75
C ALA A 734 -18.97 21.42 8.57
N LEU A 735 -20.01 20.91 9.23
CA LEU A 735 -20.10 19.53 9.72
C LEU A 735 -21.08 18.78 8.81
N GLU A 736 -20.67 17.63 8.27
CA GLU A 736 -21.50 16.80 7.40
C GLU A 736 -21.73 15.42 8.02
N ILE A 737 -22.98 14.98 8.01
CA ILE A 737 -23.45 13.72 8.58
C ILE A 737 -24.44 13.06 7.61
N ASP A 738 -24.24 11.78 7.33
CA ASP A 738 -25.16 10.98 6.53
C ASP A 738 -26.11 10.14 7.41
N LEU A 739 -27.38 10.08 7.02
CA LEU A 739 -28.42 9.29 7.67
C LEU A 739 -28.80 8.09 6.79
N PHE A 740 -28.99 6.93 7.41
CA PHE A 740 -29.64 5.79 6.75
C PHE A 740 -30.94 5.42 7.47
N ASP A 741 -30.88 5.08 8.75
CA ASP A 741 -32.06 4.84 9.58
C ASP A 741 -31.81 5.33 11.04
N PRO A 742 -32.81 5.33 11.93
CA PRO A 742 -32.63 5.81 13.31
C PRO A 742 -31.54 5.09 14.12
N VAL A 743 -31.09 3.91 13.68
CA VAL A 743 -30.04 3.12 14.33
C VAL A 743 -28.70 3.30 13.62
N ASN A 744 -28.71 3.40 12.29
CA ASN A 744 -27.53 3.44 11.43
C ASN A 744 -27.42 4.82 10.79
N SER A 745 -26.95 5.80 11.57
CA SER A 745 -26.62 7.12 11.05
C SER A 745 -25.26 7.54 11.56
N ASP A 746 -24.51 8.22 10.71
CA ASP A 746 -23.19 8.69 11.07
C ASP A 746 -23.26 9.62 12.28
N LYS A 747 -22.25 9.57 13.14
CA LYS A 747 -22.28 10.23 14.42
C LYS A 747 -20.95 10.89 14.79
N LEU A 748 -21.03 12.15 15.22
CA LEU A 748 -19.93 12.83 15.88
C LEU A 748 -20.05 12.68 17.40
N ILE A 749 -19.04 12.11 18.06
CA ILE A 749 -18.97 11.99 19.52
C ILE A 749 -17.92 12.99 20.03
N VAL A 750 -18.30 13.89 20.92
CA VAL A 750 -17.43 14.91 21.52
C VAL A 750 -17.37 14.70 23.03
N SER A 751 -16.25 14.25 23.56
CA SER A 751 -16.12 13.99 25.00
C SER A 751 -16.17 15.27 25.85
N GLY A 752 -15.85 16.42 25.25
CA GLY A 752 -15.92 17.74 25.86
C GLY A 752 -17.14 18.57 25.46
N VAL A 753 -16.91 19.85 25.19
CA VAL A 753 -17.95 20.81 24.77
C VAL A 753 -18.13 20.77 23.26
N LEU A 754 -19.37 20.58 22.79
CA LEU A 754 -19.76 20.87 21.42
C LEU A 754 -20.02 22.38 21.28
N ASN A 755 -19.06 23.13 20.75
CA ASN A 755 -19.27 24.53 20.37
C ASN A 755 -19.81 24.57 18.94
N ALA A 756 -21.13 24.48 18.82
CA ALA A 756 -21.83 24.49 17.55
C ALA A 756 -21.73 25.89 16.91
N GLY A 757 -21.29 25.91 15.66
CA GLY A 757 -21.11 27.08 14.82
C GLY A 757 -20.83 26.62 13.39
N GLY A 758 -20.79 27.54 12.43
CA GLY A 758 -20.76 27.17 11.01
C GLY A 758 -22.07 26.52 10.57
N GLU A 759 -22.01 25.60 9.62
CA GLU A 759 -23.16 24.93 9.02
C GLU A 759 -23.18 23.45 9.41
N LEU A 760 -24.35 22.91 9.77
CA LEU A 760 -24.59 21.47 9.82
C LEU A 760 -25.29 21.07 8.53
N ARG A 761 -24.69 20.16 7.77
CA ARG A 761 -25.31 19.54 6.59
C ARG A 761 -25.63 18.10 6.89
N VAL A 762 -26.88 17.74 6.61
CA VAL A 762 -27.37 16.38 6.79
C VAL A 762 -27.84 15.87 5.44
N SER A 763 -27.41 14.68 5.06
CA SER A 763 -27.91 14.00 3.87
C SER A 763 -28.63 12.72 4.27
N LEU A 764 -29.72 12.42 3.56
CA LEU A 764 -30.35 11.11 3.62
C LEU A 764 -29.76 10.26 2.51
N ASP A 765 -29.22 9.10 2.86
CA ASP A 765 -28.67 8.17 1.89
C ASP A 765 -29.75 7.77 0.85
N PRO A 766 -29.43 7.69 -0.46
CA PRO A 766 -30.42 7.36 -1.50
C PRO A 766 -31.15 6.01 -1.33
N GLU A 767 -30.54 5.07 -0.61
CA GLU A 767 -31.10 3.74 -0.33
C GLU A 767 -31.72 3.66 1.08
N ALA A 768 -31.69 4.74 1.85
CA ALA A 768 -32.31 4.83 3.15
C ALA A 768 -33.84 4.60 3.05
N PRO A 769 -34.45 3.95 4.05
CA PRO A 769 -35.89 3.99 4.25
C PRO A 769 -36.39 5.43 4.35
N ALA A 770 -37.59 5.71 3.81
CA ALA A 770 -38.20 7.02 3.95
C ALA A 770 -38.47 7.33 5.44
N PRO A 771 -38.01 8.47 5.98
CA PRO A 771 -38.26 8.82 7.37
C PRO A 771 -39.75 8.91 7.70
N GLN A 772 -40.10 8.53 8.92
CA GLN A 772 -41.46 8.44 9.44
C GLN A 772 -41.66 9.34 10.67
N ASP A 773 -42.91 9.69 10.95
CA ASP A 773 -43.28 10.39 12.18
C ASP A 773 -42.80 9.61 13.42
N GLY A 774 -42.05 10.29 14.29
CA GLY A 774 -41.46 9.70 15.50
C GLY A 774 -40.08 9.09 15.30
N ASP A 775 -39.53 9.04 14.09
CA ASP A 775 -38.12 8.67 13.88
C ASP A 775 -37.20 9.65 14.61
N ALA A 776 -36.13 9.12 15.19
CA ALA A 776 -35.18 9.88 16.01
C ALA A 776 -33.76 9.48 15.64
N PHE A 777 -33.05 10.37 14.96
CA PHE A 777 -31.68 10.16 14.50
C PHE A 777 -30.70 10.76 15.51
N ASP A 778 -29.97 9.92 16.22
CA ASP A 778 -28.95 10.32 17.17
C ASP A 778 -27.61 10.54 16.46
N ILE A 779 -27.29 11.81 16.17
CA ILE A 779 -26.19 12.20 15.29
C ILE A 779 -25.04 12.90 16.02
N LEU A 780 -25.25 13.32 17.28
CA LEU A 780 -24.26 14.06 18.07
C LEU A 780 -24.26 13.58 19.52
N ASP A 781 -23.14 13.09 20.03
CA ASP A 781 -22.98 12.89 21.47
C ASP A 781 -22.03 13.93 22.03
N PHE A 782 -22.38 14.56 23.17
CA PHE A 782 -21.50 15.54 23.81
C PHE A 782 -21.71 15.66 25.32
N ALA A 783 -20.66 16.03 26.05
CA ALA A 783 -20.79 16.26 27.51
C ALA A 783 -21.57 17.54 27.84
N SER A 784 -21.43 18.57 27.01
CA SER A 784 -22.25 19.78 27.05
C SER A 784 -22.20 20.51 25.71
N SER A 785 -23.23 21.30 25.41
CA SER A 785 -23.29 22.14 24.21
C SER A 785 -23.11 23.61 24.55
N ALA A 786 -22.53 24.35 23.61
CA ALA A 786 -22.46 25.81 23.61
C ALA A 786 -22.69 26.33 22.20
N GLY A 787 -23.45 27.43 22.06
CA GLY A 787 -23.79 27.97 20.74
C GLY A 787 -24.80 27.10 19.97
N GLN A 788 -24.98 27.43 18.69
CA GLN A 788 -25.86 26.75 17.73
C GLN A 788 -25.20 26.85 16.35
N PHE A 789 -25.45 25.86 15.48
CA PHE A 789 -25.07 26.01 14.07
C PHE A 789 -25.74 27.26 13.50
N ALA A 790 -24.98 28.03 12.72
CA ALA A 790 -25.47 29.24 12.08
C ALA A 790 -26.46 28.93 10.95
N GLU A 791 -26.32 27.76 10.33
CA GLU A 791 -27.19 27.24 9.28
C GLU A 791 -27.38 25.73 9.43
N LEU A 792 -28.58 25.26 9.13
CA LEU A 792 -28.92 23.84 9.07
C LEU A 792 -29.37 23.53 7.63
N ASP A 793 -28.56 22.78 6.90
CA ASP A 793 -28.92 22.23 5.59
C ASP A 793 -29.43 20.80 5.80
N LEU A 794 -30.76 20.67 5.94
CA LEU A 794 -31.43 19.40 6.20
C LEU A 794 -32.18 18.94 4.95
N PRO A 795 -32.25 17.62 4.68
CA PRO A 795 -32.88 17.12 3.47
C PRO A 795 -34.39 17.32 3.55
N VAL A 796 -35.02 17.61 2.41
CA VAL A 796 -36.48 17.80 2.34
C VAL A 796 -37.18 16.47 2.59
N LEU A 797 -38.06 16.44 3.58
CA LEU A 797 -38.91 15.29 3.87
C LEU A 797 -40.16 15.27 3.00
N GLY A 798 -40.66 14.06 2.72
CA GLY A 798 -41.89 13.86 1.95
C GLY A 798 -43.16 14.10 2.76
N GLY A 799 -44.24 14.51 2.09
CA GLY A 799 -45.56 14.65 2.71
C GLY A 799 -45.66 15.87 3.63
N SER A 800 -46.31 15.71 4.79
CA SER A 800 -46.42 16.74 5.85
C SER A 800 -45.39 16.52 6.96
N LEU A 801 -44.25 15.89 6.66
CA LEU A 801 -43.19 15.67 7.64
C LEU A 801 -42.20 16.85 7.66
N GLY A 802 -41.60 17.08 8.82
CA GLY A 802 -40.53 18.05 9.03
C GLY A 802 -39.57 17.60 10.11
N TRP A 803 -38.41 18.24 10.15
CA TRP A 803 -37.39 17.99 11.15
C TRP A 803 -37.70 18.70 12.47
N ASP A 804 -37.69 17.97 13.57
CA ASP A 804 -37.67 18.50 14.93
C ASP A 804 -36.23 18.61 15.44
N THR A 805 -35.78 19.84 15.67
CA THR A 805 -34.43 20.16 16.14
C THR A 805 -34.38 20.49 17.63
N SER A 806 -35.50 20.35 18.36
CA SER A 806 -35.61 20.72 19.78
C SER A 806 -34.65 19.94 20.67
N GLN A 807 -34.27 18.74 20.26
CA GLN A 807 -33.35 17.84 20.97
C GLN A 807 -31.91 17.89 20.46
N LEU A 808 -31.63 18.58 19.34
CA LEU A 808 -30.32 18.58 18.68
C LEU A 808 -29.21 19.08 19.60
N TYR A 809 -29.47 20.14 20.37
CA TYR A 809 -28.47 20.76 21.25
C TYR A 809 -28.53 20.28 22.70
N THR A 810 -29.47 19.39 23.06
CA THR A 810 -29.60 18.83 24.41
C THR A 810 -29.13 17.39 24.50
N ASN A 811 -29.36 16.62 23.45
CA ASN A 811 -29.14 15.19 23.38
C ASN A 811 -28.77 14.73 21.95
N GLY A 812 -28.50 15.66 21.04
CA GLY A 812 -27.97 15.33 19.71
C GLY A 812 -28.93 14.70 18.72
N VAL A 813 -30.23 14.70 19.05
CA VAL A 813 -31.23 13.99 18.26
C VAL A 813 -31.90 14.95 17.28
N LEU A 814 -31.94 14.54 16.01
CA LEU A 814 -32.87 15.07 15.01
C LEU A 814 -34.11 14.18 14.96
N GLY A 815 -35.24 14.74 15.37
CA GLY A 815 -36.53 14.07 15.30
C GLY A 815 -37.21 14.28 13.95
N VAL A 816 -38.12 13.39 13.59
CA VAL A 816 -39.06 13.58 12.49
C VAL A 816 -40.46 13.70 13.07
N VAL A 817 -41.15 14.76 12.70
CA VAL A 817 -42.51 15.04 13.19
C VAL A 817 -43.43 15.40 12.05
N THR A 818 -44.70 15.08 12.22
CA THR A 818 -45.77 15.52 11.32
C THR A 818 -46.05 16.99 11.56
N LEU A 819 -45.67 17.86 10.63
CA LEU A 819 -46.01 19.28 10.63
C LEU A 819 -47.54 19.46 10.61
N LEU A 820 -48.03 20.46 11.35
CA LEU A 820 -49.41 20.91 11.27
C LEU A 820 -49.44 22.26 10.54
N PRO A 821 -49.65 22.29 9.21
CA PRO A 821 -49.51 23.52 8.45
C PRO A 821 -50.44 24.62 8.96
N GLY A 822 -49.88 25.79 9.28
CA GLY A 822 -50.62 26.93 9.81
C GLY A 822 -50.59 27.07 11.34
N ASP A 823 -50.06 26.08 12.07
CA ASP A 823 -49.77 26.14 13.51
C ASP A 823 -48.44 26.88 13.72
N TYR A 824 -48.50 28.20 13.67
CA TYR A 824 -47.36 29.09 13.68
C TYR A 824 -46.81 29.37 15.08
N ASN A 825 -47.46 28.91 16.14
CA ASN A 825 -46.89 28.91 17.49
C ASN A 825 -46.46 27.50 17.97
N ASP A 826 -46.70 26.47 17.16
CA ASP A 826 -46.41 25.04 17.39
C ASP A 826 -47.01 24.52 18.71
N ASP A 827 -48.20 24.98 19.07
CA ASP A 827 -48.93 24.52 20.26
C ASP A 827 -49.81 23.29 20.01
N GLY A 828 -49.82 22.80 18.77
CA GLY A 828 -50.54 21.62 18.32
C GLY A 828 -51.95 21.92 17.79
N VAL A 829 -52.36 23.19 17.73
CA VAL A 829 -53.68 23.63 17.27
C VAL A 829 -53.55 24.85 16.37
N VAL A 830 -54.17 24.81 15.18
CA VAL A 830 -54.24 26.00 14.31
C VAL A 830 -55.40 26.90 14.76
N ASP A 831 -55.12 27.98 15.49
CA ASP A 831 -56.12 28.91 15.99
C ASP A 831 -55.76 30.40 15.81
N ALA A 832 -56.43 31.29 16.55
CA ALA A 832 -56.23 32.73 16.43
C ALA A 832 -54.87 33.21 16.97
N ALA A 833 -54.19 32.41 17.80
CA ALA A 833 -52.85 32.69 18.29
C ALA A 833 -51.82 32.61 17.15
N ASP A 834 -51.94 31.63 16.26
CA ASP A 834 -51.05 31.49 15.09
C ASP A 834 -51.12 32.67 14.14
N TYR A 835 -52.33 33.21 13.96
CA TYR A 835 -52.52 34.43 13.18
C TYR A 835 -51.70 35.59 13.74
N THR A 836 -51.58 35.69 15.06
CA THR A 836 -50.79 36.75 15.68
C THR A 836 -49.30 36.56 15.43
N VAL A 837 -48.80 35.32 15.44
CA VAL A 837 -47.41 35.01 15.07
C VAL A 837 -47.15 35.34 13.60
N TRP A 838 -47.99 34.85 12.68
CA TRP A 838 -47.89 35.18 11.26
C TRP A 838 -47.90 36.69 10.99
N ARG A 839 -48.83 37.41 11.63
CA ARG A 839 -48.98 38.85 11.42
C ARG A 839 -47.74 39.59 11.90
N ASP A 840 -47.19 39.20 13.03
CA ASP A 840 -46.04 39.86 13.63
C ASP A 840 -44.76 39.57 12.83
N SER A 841 -44.68 38.41 12.15
CA SER A 841 -43.62 38.03 11.20
C SER A 841 -43.88 38.43 9.74
N PHE A 842 -44.91 39.23 9.45
CA PHE A 842 -45.25 39.60 8.06
C PHE A 842 -44.11 40.39 7.38
N GLY A 843 -43.59 39.85 6.27
CA GLY A 843 -42.46 40.41 5.53
C GLY A 843 -41.08 39.96 6.00
N GLU A 844 -41.01 39.08 7.01
CA GLU A 844 -39.77 38.42 7.42
C GLU A 844 -39.31 37.36 6.40
N ALA A 845 -38.07 36.90 6.55
CA ALA A 845 -37.45 35.92 5.67
C ALA A 845 -38.13 34.53 5.80
N PRO A 846 -37.99 33.65 4.79
CA PRO A 846 -38.45 32.26 4.89
C PRO A 846 -37.92 31.56 6.16
N GLY A 847 -38.73 30.69 6.76
CA GLY A 847 -38.35 29.93 7.97
C GLY A 847 -38.58 30.67 9.29
N SER A 848 -39.15 31.88 9.27
CA SER A 848 -39.47 32.64 10.49
C SER A 848 -40.72 32.14 11.23
N LEU A 849 -41.51 31.26 10.60
CA LEU A 849 -42.72 30.66 11.17
C LEU A 849 -42.55 29.14 11.36
N PRO A 850 -42.80 28.59 12.56
CA PRO A 850 -42.98 27.16 12.79
C PRO A 850 -44.03 26.55 11.85
N ASN A 851 -43.90 25.28 11.46
CA ASN A 851 -44.86 24.58 10.59
C ASN A 851 -45.24 25.32 9.27
N ASP A 852 -44.39 26.22 8.75
CA ASP A 852 -44.57 26.85 7.44
C ASP A 852 -44.14 25.92 6.31
N THR A 853 -45.12 25.40 5.57
CA THR A 853 -44.90 24.53 4.41
C THR A 853 -44.88 25.26 3.08
N ASP A 854 -45.16 26.57 3.05
CA ASP A 854 -45.27 27.34 1.80
C ASP A 854 -43.91 27.89 1.33
N GLY A 855 -43.02 28.16 2.27
CA GLY A 855 -41.72 28.79 2.01
C GLY A 855 -41.82 30.22 1.45
N GLY A 856 -40.67 30.83 1.14
CA GLY A 856 -40.62 32.22 0.67
C GLY A 856 -40.81 33.26 1.78
N VAL A 857 -40.87 34.54 1.41
CA VAL A 857 -41.06 35.65 2.37
C VAL A 857 -42.45 35.55 3.00
N ILE A 858 -42.54 35.68 4.33
CA ILE A 858 -43.78 35.49 5.08
C ILE A 858 -44.84 36.48 4.61
N GLY A 859 -45.96 35.97 4.08
CA GLY A 859 -46.97 36.81 3.47
C GLY A 859 -48.30 36.11 3.20
N GLN A 860 -48.90 36.40 2.05
CA GLN A 860 -50.27 35.98 1.73
C GLN A 860 -50.41 34.46 1.56
N ALA A 861 -49.34 33.75 1.19
CA ALA A 861 -49.35 32.29 1.06
C ALA A 861 -49.53 31.63 2.44
N GLN A 862 -48.67 31.99 3.39
CA GLN A 862 -48.76 31.53 4.78
C GLN A 862 -50.12 31.87 5.41
N TYR A 863 -50.64 33.07 5.20
CA TYR A 863 -51.99 33.42 5.65
C TYR A 863 -53.06 32.48 5.09
N ALA A 864 -52.96 32.12 3.81
CA ALA A 864 -53.93 31.22 3.19
C ALA A 864 -53.81 29.81 3.77
N THR A 865 -52.61 29.35 4.09
CA THR A 865 -52.36 28.05 4.74
C THR A 865 -52.91 28.01 6.15
N TRP A 866 -52.67 29.04 6.97
CA TRP A 866 -53.34 29.18 8.27
C TRP A 866 -54.86 29.19 8.14
N ALA A 867 -55.40 30.00 7.23
CA ALA A 867 -56.85 30.10 7.06
C ALA A 867 -57.49 28.79 6.57
N ALA A 868 -56.77 28.01 5.75
CA ALA A 868 -57.22 26.72 5.26
C ALA A 868 -57.22 25.63 6.35
N ASN A 869 -56.31 25.74 7.34
CA ASN A 869 -56.14 24.77 8.41
C ASN A 869 -56.73 25.23 9.75
N TYR A 870 -57.38 26.39 9.82
CA TYR A 870 -57.95 26.92 11.06
C TYR A 870 -58.93 25.92 11.72
N GLY A 871 -58.62 25.53 12.96
CA GLY A 871 -59.33 24.52 13.74
C GLY A 871 -58.81 23.09 13.58
N SER A 872 -57.74 22.88 12.81
CA SER A 872 -57.01 21.61 12.77
C SER A 872 -56.18 21.43 14.04
N GLU A 873 -56.08 20.20 14.51
CA GLU A 873 -55.29 19.81 15.68
C GLU A 873 -54.33 18.67 15.27
N ARG A 874 -53.13 18.65 15.83
CA ARG A 874 -52.17 17.55 15.61
C ARG A 874 -52.72 16.32 16.34
N GLU A 875 -52.99 15.23 15.63
CA GLU A 875 -53.42 13.99 16.28
C GLU A 875 -52.30 13.48 17.20
N ALA A 876 -52.64 13.20 18.46
CA ALA A 876 -51.68 12.65 19.41
C ALA A 876 -51.20 11.28 18.91
N ALA A 877 -49.87 11.11 18.79
CA ALA A 877 -49.26 9.85 18.40
C ALA A 877 -49.86 8.69 19.23
N ALA A 878 -50.41 7.69 18.55
CA ALA A 878 -50.83 6.46 19.21
C ALA A 878 -49.57 5.81 19.80
N ALA A 879 -49.53 5.66 21.13
CA ALA A 879 -48.43 4.99 21.81
C ALA A 879 -48.15 3.64 21.13
N ILE A 880 -47.01 3.52 20.46
CA ILE A 880 -46.51 2.24 19.97
C ILE A 880 -46.36 1.37 21.22
N PRO A 881 -46.95 0.16 21.28
CA PRO A 881 -46.76 -0.71 22.42
C PRO A 881 -45.26 -1.01 22.53
N GLU A 882 -44.60 -0.48 23.57
CA GLU A 882 -43.27 -0.98 23.93
C GLU A 882 -43.36 -2.51 24.02
N PRO A 883 -42.37 -3.27 23.52
CA PRO A 883 -42.29 -4.69 23.83
C PRO A 883 -42.24 -4.79 25.36
N SER A 884 -43.37 -5.15 25.96
CA SER A 884 -43.61 -5.03 27.39
C SER A 884 -42.40 -5.57 28.16
N GLY A 885 -41.84 -4.77 29.08
CA GLY A 885 -40.70 -5.18 29.92
C GLY A 885 -40.89 -6.51 30.67
N LEU A 886 -42.11 -7.06 30.66
CA LEU A 886 -42.44 -8.45 31.00
C LEU A 886 -41.69 -9.50 30.17
N VAL A 887 -41.40 -9.27 28.89
CA VAL A 887 -40.66 -10.24 28.04
C VAL A 887 -39.18 -10.30 28.44
N LEU A 888 -38.57 -9.14 28.74
CA LEU A 888 -37.19 -9.06 29.27
C LEU A 888 -37.08 -9.60 30.70
N LEU A 889 -38.11 -9.40 31.55
CA LEU A 889 -38.18 -9.99 32.88
C LEU A 889 -38.37 -11.52 32.85
N VAL A 890 -39.13 -12.04 31.89
CA VAL A 890 -39.31 -13.49 31.69
C VAL A 890 -38.03 -14.12 31.11
N ALA A 891 -37.35 -13.46 30.16
CA ALA A 891 -36.06 -13.91 29.64
C ALA A 891 -34.96 -13.90 30.72
N ALA A 892 -34.92 -12.86 31.57
CA ALA A 892 -33.99 -12.79 32.70
C ALA A 892 -34.30 -13.85 33.78
N ALA A 893 -35.58 -14.15 34.03
CA ALA A 893 -35.99 -15.20 34.97
C ALA A 893 -35.69 -16.62 34.47
N ILE A 894 -35.78 -16.86 33.15
CA ILE A 894 -35.41 -18.13 32.53
C ILE A 894 -33.87 -18.30 32.54
N GLY A 895 -33.10 -17.24 32.28
CA GLY A 895 -31.62 -17.25 32.38
C GLY A 895 -31.10 -17.50 33.80
N LEU A 896 -31.79 -16.99 34.82
CA LEU A 896 -31.42 -17.19 36.23
C LEU A 896 -31.77 -18.59 36.78
N THR A 897 -32.71 -19.32 36.17
CA THR A 897 -33.05 -20.69 36.57
C THR A 897 -32.17 -21.74 35.88
N ALA A 898 -31.65 -21.46 34.68
CA ALA A 898 -30.69 -22.32 33.98
C ALA A 898 -29.30 -22.38 34.67
N ARG A 899 -28.89 -21.32 35.39
CA ARG A 899 -27.60 -21.27 36.12
C ARG A 899 -27.58 -22.00 37.48
N ARG A 900 -28.66 -22.65 37.90
CA ARG A 900 -28.68 -23.49 39.13
C ARG A 900 -28.74 -24.99 38.86
N ALA A 901 -28.69 -25.41 37.60
CA ALA A 901 -28.59 -26.80 37.19
C ALA A 901 -27.53 -26.98 36.09
N ALA A 902 -26.30 -26.56 36.39
CA ALA A 902 -25.06 -26.97 35.74
C ALA A 902 -23.94 -26.91 36.78
#